data_AF-A0A523VCX9-F1
#
_entry.id   AF-A0A523VCX9-F1
#
_cell.length_a   1.000
_cell.length_b   1.000
_cell.length_c   1.000
_cell.angle_alpha   90.00
_cell.angle_beta   90.00
_cell.angle_gamma   90.00
#
_symmetry.space_group_name_H-M   'P 1'
#
loop_
_entity.id
_entity.type
_entity.pdbx_description
1 polymer ?
#
loop_
_entity_poly.entity_id
_entity_poly.type
_entity_poly.pdbx_seq_one_letter_code
_entity_poly.pdbx_strand_id
1 'polypeptide(L)'
;MNRDPFFEDIRTALAGDLDHRVFQDCACDLLREVFPGLAVIGRGPDAGRDAAIGDGIGEPFPLVATTSKSVIANLTRSLKARLKSGETRRQVVLATSQQLSPTRRQNLEDRARELGFVLINLFDGHDLAGRLYRRPDWCRALLGLTGTPPALSIVPISRRPLLNDDIVGRDPDLRWLRQLDSDALLIGQPGVGKTFLLRRLASEASALFAVSTDSTALANAIRAQQPTLIIADDDMPQHELILTLRQLRDGLGASFSILATCWPGSSDELAQDLEIAPSQIRLLQLLSQDEIVEVIRGVGLHGPDELVHEIVNQAEGRPALAAMLASRCLLGGIREVLSGDAAHVFLGRVIDKLAGGEAADLLAAFSVGGATGMAMHDVATVLGRDPISIKHALDQAAVAGVVFLNYREGCISVHPPVLRHALVRDAYCRGPLSLDISPLLSVAPNATESLRSLIGARRRGGAVPTDMIRARLEREPSFGPWKEYAGLGPHEALWVVQEHPDRIVSIADVLLELAPHAAIPALLDQAAQDLLPAHATRERALSLLHEWISSVRPGTGQALPRRTMLLDQTMSWLSSGGDVAVAVPAFLSVMLPSHRALRPDPGSGRTIRISRGPLTSEEIDSLAQMWPQVLDVIRQADPTDWTPIHRLLQMYAYPGRIPGAAESTAYDAMRQLAAQMTSDLSSVAAAQPGVRHWLKQIAGDLRLDVQIELDDQFETLCGPARCRSVADLHAEQTRHAERIRLLAQDWAQRPPAQVLTSIAEIEHQARTAGMQLDARSLLALSTQMAEAADSPADWIRAMLDGDPTTLPAEAFLRRTASQEHPEWDSLTRACLAADSLRPAGLAVALTATGSPETLVSSALQQLEGYAGLVESLVWTGRMPDAVLNRLLQHDDPSIASAAARGEWFREPERSVRPAVSEPWWRAVATQVTDDYWLEEAFTNDPALALSWLEARIATPQPLLFSDSYAHLISHASTLIDTQSRNRLLELVLASHDKMELVRSLVGDDIEAYRHLLSIPTLELFHLAPLYGHPTELWIEKATAALDAGDAAEQV
;
A
#
# COMPACT_ATOMS: atom_id res chain seq x y z
N MET A 1 9.77 -17.24 -51.43
CA MET A 1 11.12 -16.66 -51.35
C MET A 1 11.78 -17.17 -50.10
N ASN A 2 12.96 -17.77 -50.22
CA ASN A 2 13.67 -18.37 -49.10
C ASN A 2 14.58 -17.28 -48.49
N ARG A 3 14.17 -16.70 -47.35
CA ARG A 3 14.77 -15.49 -46.75
C ARG A 3 16.23 -15.71 -46.33
N ASP A 4 16.52 -16.90 -45.80
CA ASP A 4 17.85 -17.42 -45.49
C ASP A 4 17.82 -18.93 -45.75
N PRO A 5 18.26 -19.39 -46.95
CA PRO A 5 18.09 -20.77 -47.35
C PRO A 5 18.72 -21.77 -46.38
N PHE A 6 19.88 -21.42 -45.82
CA PHE A 6 20.59 -22.29 -44.90
C PHE A 6 19.88 -22.40 -43.54
N PHE A 7 19.27 -21.31 -43.06
CA PHE A 7 18.47 -21.35 -41.83
C PHE A 7 17.19 -22.18 -42.01
N GLU A 8 16.51 -22.06 -43.14
CA GLU A 8 15.32 -22.88 -43.44
C GLU A 8 15.66 -24.36 -43.66
N ASP A 9 16.82 -24.66 -44.24
CA ASP A 9 17.34 -26.03 -44.34
C ASP A 9 17.56 -26.63 -42.95
N ILE A 10 18.16 -25.86 -42.02
CA ILE A 10 18.34 -26.26 -40.62
C ILE A 10 17.00 -26.50 -39.94
N ARG A 11 16.03 -25.58 -40.09
CA ARG A 11 14.71 -25.69 -39.47
C ARG A 11 13.92 -26.89 -39.99
N THR A 12 14.01 -27.14 -41.31
CA THR A 12 13.38 -28.29 -41.96
C THR A 12 14.01 -29.59 -41.50
N ALA A 13 15.34 -29.65 -41.42
CA ALA A 13 16.06 -30.82 -40.93
C ALA A 13 15.77 -31.10 -39.45
N LEU A 14 15.65 -30.06 -38.60
CA LEU A 14 15.31 -30.21 -37.18
C LEU A 14 13.91 -30.80 -36.95
N ALA A 15 12.97 -30.50 -37.85
CA ALA A 15 11.61 -31.05 -37.82
C ALA A 15 11.52 -32.50 -38.35
N GLY A 16 12.59 -33.01 -38.95
CA GLY A 16 12.68 -34.38 -39.49
C GLY A 16 12.99 -35.43 -38.43
N ASP A 17 13.25 -36.66 -38.89
CA ASP A 17 13.69 -37.76 -38.03
C ASP A 17 15.18 -37.58 -37.68
N LEU A 18 15.44 -37.19 -36.43
CA LEU A 18 16.79 -37.00 -35.89
C LEU A 18 17.18 -38.18 -34.99
N ASP A 19 18.46 -38.54 -35.01
CA ASP A 19 19.02 -39.42 -34.00
C ASP A 19 18.95 -38.72 -32.63
N HIS A 20 18.16 -39.28 -31.72
CA HIS A 20 17.94 -38.74 -30.38
C HIS A 20 19.24 -38.55 -29.58
N ARG A 21 20.23 -39.44 -29.75
CA ARG A 21 21.52 -39.37 -29.05
C ARG A 21 22.38 -38.23 -29.58
N VAL A 22 22.48 -38.13 -30.90
CA VAL A 22 23.22 -37.04 -31.55
C VAL A 22 22.57 -35.69 -31.23
N PHE A 23 21.23 -35.65 -31.15
CA PHE A 23 20.50 -34.47 -30.74
C PHE A 23 20.78 -34.09 -29.28
N GLN A 24 20.84 -35.06 -28.37
CA GLN A 24 21.18 -34.84 -26.96
C GLN A 24 22.59 -34.26 -26.82
N ASP A 25 23.60 -34.85 -27.45
CA ASP A 25 24.98 -34.36 -27.39
C ASP A 25 25.10 -32.94 -27.97
N CYS A 26 24.39 -32.70 -29.07
CA CYS A 26 24.28 -31.39 -29.69
C CYS A 26 23.64 -30.36 -28.75
N ALA A 27 22.47 -30.68 -28.19
CA ALA A 27 21.77 -29.81 -27.25
C ALA A 27 22.63 -29.50 -26.02
N CYS A 28 23.34 -30.49 -25.48
CA CYS A 28 24.28 -30.27 -24.39
C CYS A 28 25.36 -29.25 -24.76
N ASP A 29 26.00 -29.46 -25.91
CA ASP A 29 27.12 -28.61 -26.32
C ASP A 29 26.70 -27.19 -26.71
N LEU A 30 25.54 -27.02 -27.34
CA LEU A 30 24.96 -25.71 -27.63
C LEU A 30 24.53 -24.97 -26.36
N LEU A 31 24.05 -25.69 -25.35
CA LEU A 31 23.56 -25.12 -24.11
C LEU A 31 24.66 -24.89 -23.07
N ARG A 32 25.88 -25.43 -23.24
CA ARG A 32 27.04 -25.11 -22.38
C ARG A 32 27.38 -23.62 -22.34
N GLU A 33 27.09 -22.90 -23.41
CA GLU A 33 27.28 -21.44 -23.44
C GLU A 33 26.35 -20.71 -22.45
N VAL A 34 25.18 -21.29 -22.17
CA VAL A 34 24.19 -20.77 -21.20
C VAL A 34 24.37 -21.40 -19.83
N PHE A 35 24.77 -22.68 -19.80
CA PHE A 35 24.97 -23.50 -18.60
C PHE A 35 26.40 -24.06 -18.60
N PRO A 36 27.41 -23.29 -18.14
CA PRO A 36 28.81 -23.72 -18.20
C PRO A 36 29.11 -25.04 -17.45
N GLY A 37 28.33 -25.34 -16.41
CA GLY A 37 28.44 -26.59 -15.63
C GLY A 37 27.65 -27.77 -16.20
N LEU A 38 27.24 -27.72 -17.47
CA LEU A 38 26.48 -28.78 -18.13
C LEU A 38 27.40 -29.94 -18.56
N ALA A 39 27.17 -31.11 -17.97
CA ALA A 39 27.91 -32.33 -18.21
C ALA A 39 26.98 -33.44 -18.74
N VAL A 40 27.45 -34.15 -19.78
CA VAL A 40 26.77 -35.31 -20.35
C VAL A 40 26.91 -36.48 -19.36
N ILE A 41 25.80 -37.13 -19.01
CA ILE A 41 25.83 -38.33 -18.17
C ILE A 41 26.04 -39.54 -19.08
N GLY A 42 27.18 -40.22 -18.94
CA GLY A 42 27.49 -41.42 -19.72
C GLY A 42 26.90 -42.70 -19.12
N ARG A 43 26.13 -43.43 -19.92
CA ARG A 43 25.68 -44.85 -19.78
C ARG A 43 25.47 -45.37 -18.35
N GLY A 44 24.26 -45.19 -17.83
CA GLY A 44 23.69 -45.90 -16.67
C GLY A 44 22.16 -46.05 -16.83
N PRO A 45 21.42 -46.67 -15.90
CA PRO A 45 19.96 -46.67 -15.95
C PRO A 45 19.45 -45.24 -15.82
N ASP A 46 19.14 -44.61 -16.95
CA ASP A 46 18.80 -43.20 -17.06
C ASP A 46 17.53 -42.92 -16.24
N ALA A 47 17.70 -42.29 -15.07
CA ALA A 47 16.61 -41.81 -14.20
C ALA A 47 15.82 -40.63 -14.83
N GLY A 48 15.66 -40.63 -16.16
CA GLY A 48 15.03 -39.56 -16.93
C GLY A 48 15.90 -38.31 -17.08
N ARG A 49 17.23 -38.44 -17.14
CA ARG A 49 18.18 -37.32 -17.30
C ARG A 49 19.03 -37.54 -18.56
N ASP A 50 18.99 -36.61 -19.50
CA ASP A 50 19.85 -36.64 -20.69
C ASP A 50 21.19 -35.90 -20.42
N ALA A 51 21.16 -34.86 -19.58
CA ALA A 51 22.37 -34.23 -19.04
C ALA A 51 22.13 -33.70 -17.63
N ALA A 52 23.21 -33.36 -16.93
CA ALA A 52 23.16 -32.70 -15.64
C ALA A 52 23.79 -31.32 -15.70
N ILE A 53 23.15 -30.36 -15.06
CA ILE A 53 23.61 -28.98 -14.93
C ILE A 53 24.04 -28.76 -13.49
N GLY A 54 25.34 -28.58 -13.28
CA GLY A 54 25.92 -28.17 -12.01
C GLY A 54 26.03 -26.65 -11.94
N ASP A 55 25.35 -26.03 -10.99
CA ASP A 55 25.40 -24.59 -10.75
C ASP A 55 26.15 -24.22 -9.45
N GLY A 56 26.77 -25.21 -8.81
CA GLY A 56 27.50 -25.04 -7.55
C GLY A 56 26.61 -25.05 -6.30
N ILE A 57 25.30 -25.27 -6.43
CA ILE A 57 24.36 -25.31 -5.30
C ILE A 57 23.69 -26.68 -5.21
N GLY A 58 24.10 -27.53 -4.26
CA GLY A 58 23.45 -28.83 -4.05
C GLY A 58 23.55 -29.80 -5.23
N GLU A 59 22.54 -30.67 -5.40
CA GLU A 59 22.53 -31.67 -6.48
C GLU A 59 22.31 -31.04 -7.88
N PRO A 60 22.91 -31.58 -8.95
CA PRO A 60 22.63 -31.12 -10.31
C PRO A 60 21.17 -31.30 -10.74
N PHE A 61 20.63 -30.36 -11.50
CA PHE A 61 19.32 -30.48 -12.13
C PHE A 61 19.43 -30.94 -13.61
N PRO A 62 18.38 -31.50 -14.21
CA PRO A 62 18.48 -32.19 -15.49
C PRO A 62 18.27 -31.25 -16.67
N LEU A 63 18.92 -31.60 -17.77
CA LEU A 63 18.45 -31.31 -19.11
C LEU A 63 17.62 -32.50 -19.61
N VAL A 64 16.40 -32.23 -20.10
CA VAL A 64 15.57 -33.16 -20.86
C VAL A 64 15.65 -32.77 -22.33
N ALA A 65 16.24 -33.61 -23.16
CA ALA A 65 16.39 -33.41 -24.59
C ALA A 65 15.46 -34.39 -25.35
N THR A 66 14.56 -33.87 -26.19
CA THR A 66 13.58 -34.71 -26.89
C THR A 66 13.42 -34.32 -28.36
N THR A 67 13.39 -35.31 -29.25
CA THR A 67 13.02 -35.13 -30.66
C THR A 67 11.55 -35.51 -30.92
N SER A 68 10.84 -36.04 -29.92
CA SER A 68 9.45 -36.51 -30.04
C SER A 68 8.44 -35.39 -30.26
N LYS A 69 7.43 -35.66 -31.10
CA LYS A 69 6.25 -34.80 -31.30
C LYS A 69 5.43 -34.56 -30.02
N SER A 70 5.44 -35.50 -29.06
CA SER A 70 4.72 -35.38 -27.79
C SER A 70 5.66 -34.93 -26.66
N VAL A 71 6.09 -33.67 -26.74
CA VAL A 71 7.05 -33.06 -25.79
C VAL A 71 6.55 -33.15 -24.35
N ILE A 72 5.27 -32.87 -24.10
CA ILE A 72 4.66 -32.90 -22.76
C ILE A 72 4.66 -34.29 -22.12
N ALA A 73 4.49 -35.35 -22.92
CA ALA A 73 4.54 -36.72 -22.43
C ALA A 73 5.96 -37.11 -21.99
N ASN A 74 6.97 -36.69 -22.75
CA ASN A 74 8.38 -36.93 -22.41
C ASN A 74 8.84 -36.12 -21.20
N LEU A 75 8.43 -34.84 -21.09
CA LEU A 75 8.65 -34.04 -19.89
C LEU A 75 8.00 -34.69 -18.67
N THR A 76 6.71 -35.05 -18.76
CA THR A 76 5.97 -35.70 -17.67
C THR A 76 6.63 -37.00 -17.23
N ARG A 77 7.07 -37.85 -18.18
CA ARG A 77 7.74 -39.12 -17.89
C ARG A 77 9.05 -38.90 -17.13
N SER A 78 9.86 -37.94 -17.59
CA SER A 78 11.14 -37.60 -16.97
C SER A 78 10.97 -37.04 -15.55
N LEU A 79 10.02 -36.12 -15.35
CA LEU A 79 9.72 -35.56 -14.02
C LEU A 79 9.17 -36.61 -13.05
N LYS A 80 8.26 -37.50 -13.49
CA LYS A 80 7.77 -38.61 -12.65
C LYS A 80 8.85 -39.62 -12.29
N ALA A 81 9.77 -39.91 -13.21
CA ALA A 81 10.93 -40.75 -12.91
C ALA A 81 11.79 -40.16 -11.79
N ARG A 82 11.97 -38.82 -11.81
CA ARG A 82 12.72 -38.09 -10.76
C ARG A 82 12.05 -38.15 -9.39
N LEU A 83 10.73 -37.95 -9.35
CA LEU A 83 9.95 -38.13 -8.11
C LEU A 83 10.15 -39.53 -7.52
N LYS A 84 10.22 -40.56 -8.37
CA LYS A 84 10.46 -41.94 -7.95
C LYS A 84 11.89 -42.19 -7.46
N SER A 85 12.88 -41.49 -8.01
CA SER A 85 14.29 -41.61 -7.59
C SER A 85 14.62 -40.87 -6.29
N GLY A 86 13.69 -40.11 -5.70
CA GLY A 86 13.89 -39.42 -4.42
C GLY A 86 14.78 -38.19 -4.48
N GLU A 87 15.15 -37.72 -5.68
CA GLU A 87 15.96 -36.52 -5.86
C GLU A 87 15.26 -35.31 -5.25
N THR A 88 16.02 -34.42 -4.61
CA THR A 88 15.44 -33.28 -3.87
C THR A 88 15.26 -32.06 -4.76
N ARG A 89 16.04 -31.93 -5.82
CA ARG A 89 16.02 -30.75 -6.69
C ARG A 89 14.85 -30.76 -7.67
N ARG A 90 14.02 -29.72 -7.58
CA ARG A 90 12.75 -29.52 -8.31
C ARG A 90 12.89 -28.52 -9.48
N GLN A 91 13.98 -28.61 -10.22
CA GLN A 91 14.27 -27.76 -11.37
C GLN A 91 14.50 -28.63 -12.62
N VAL A 92 14.18 -28.12 -13.81
CA VAL A 92 14.40 -28.80 -15.10
C VAL A 92 14.63 -27.81 -16.23
N VAL A 93 15.49 -28.17 -17.18
CA VAL A 93 15.61 -27.50 -18.48
C VAL A 93 15.14 -28.45 -19.57
N LEU A 94 14.41 -27.93 -20.55
CA LEU A 94 13.87 -28.71 -21.67
C LEU A 94 14.46 -28.21 -22.98
N ALA A 95 15.02 -29.12 -23.80
CA ALA A 95 15.40 -28.85 -25.18
C ALA A 95 14.61 -29.78 -26.12
N THR A 96 14.04 -29.25 -27.18
CA THR A 96 13.28 -30.05 -28.15
C THR A 96 13.55 -29.64 -29.59
N SER A 97 13.62 -30.61 -30.50
CA SER A 97 13.75 -30.31 -31.94
C SER A 97 12.45 -29.79 -32.55
N GLN A 98 11.34 -29.95 -31.83
CA GLN A 98 10.00 -29.51 -32.26
C GLN A 98 9.83 -28.01 -32.02
N GLN A 99 9.25 -27.30 -32.99
CA GLN A 99 8.81 -25.92 -32.80
C GLN A 99 7.53 -25.88 -31.95
N LEU A 100 7.47 -24.98 -30.96
CA LEU A 100 6.36 -24.91 -30.00
C LEU A 100 5.57 -23.60 -30.16
N SER A 101 4.23 -23.70 -30.07
CA SER A 101 3.37 -22.52 -29.98
C SER A 101 3.36 -21.96 -28.54
N PRO A 102 3.01 -20.67 -28.34
CA PRO A 102 2.93 -20.08 -27.00
C PRO A 102 2.05 -20.89 -26.03
N THR A 103 0.88 -21.34 -26.48
CA THR A 103 -0.02 -22.19 -25.69
C THR A 103 0.63 -23.52 -25.29
N ARG A 104 1.45 -24.13 -26.16
CA ARG A 104 2.16 -25.37 -25.83
C ARG A 104 3.30 -25.14 -24.85
N ARG A 105 3.99 -23.99 -24.93
CA ARG A 105 5.01 -23.58 -23.94
C ARG A 105 4.35 -23.41 -22.57
N GLN A 106 3.25 -22.67 -22.48
CA GLN A 106 2.49 -22.50 -21.24
C GLN A 106 2.04 -23.84 -20.63
N ASN A 107 1.47 -24.74 -21.46
CA ASN A 107 1.06 -26.06 -20.99
C ASN A 107 2.22 -26.90 -20.43
N LEU A 108 3.45 -26.72 -20.91
CA LEU A 108 4.63 -27.42 -20.40
C LEU A 108 5.07 -26.84 -19.03
N GLU A 109 5.01 -25.52 -18.88
CA GLU A 109 5.28 -24.83 -17.61
C GLU A 109 4.26 -25.20 -16.54
N ASP A 110 2.96 -25.12 -16.88
CA ASP A 110 1.87 -25.50 -15.98
C ASP A 110 2.00 -26.97 -15.58
N ARG A 111 2.35 -27.85 -16.52
CA ARG A 111 2.56 -29.26 -16.23
C ARG A 111 3.76 -29.52 -15.34
N ALA A 112 4.86 -28.78 -15.50
CA ALA A 112 6.00 -28.86 -14.59
C ALA A 112 5.59 -28.42 -13.18
N ARG A 113 4.83 -27.32 -13.07
CA ARG A 113 4.33 -26.75 -11.81
C ARG A 113 3.39 -27.71 -11.09
N GLU A 114 2.47 -28.35 -11.80
CA GLU A 114 1.57 -29.39 -11.27
C GLU A 114 2.34 -30.58 -10.64
N LEU A 115 3.52 -30.90 -11.17
CA LEU A 115 4.38 -31.96 -10.66
C LEU A 115 5.38 -31.45 -9.59
N GLY A 116 5.27 -30.19 -9.18
CA GLY A 116 6.12 -29.56 -8.19
C GLY A 116 7.51 -29.17 -8.71
N PHE A 117 7.72 -29.07 -10.02
CA PHE A 117 8.96 -28.65 -10.65
C PHE A 117 8.86 -27.24 -11.25
N VAL A 118 9.99 -26.54 -11.31
CA VAL A 118 10.15 -25.29 -12.06
C VAL A 118 10.87 -25.59 -13.36
N LEU A 119 10.22 -25.31 -14.49
CA LEU A 119 10.85 -25.34 -15.81
C LEU A 119 11.65 -24.04 -15.96
N ILE A 120 12.98 -24.13 -15.81
CA ILE A 120 13.88 -22.96 -15.79
C ILE A 120 13.95 -22.33 -17.18
N ASN A 121 14.20 -23.15 -18.20
CA ASN A 121 14.27 -22.72 -19.60
C ASN A 121 13.71 -23.81 -20.51
N LEU A 122 13.10 -23.36 -21.60
CA LEU A 122 12.62 -24.20 -22.69
C LEU A 122 13.28 -23.70 -23.97
N PHE A 123 14.02 -24.59 -24.65
CA PHE A 123 14.65 -24.34 -25.94
C PHE A 123 13.94 -25.19 -26.99
N ASP A 124 13.20 -24.55 -27.89
CA ASP A 124 12.47 -25.28 -28.92
C ASP A 124 13.25 -25.37 -30.25
N GLY A 125 12.64 -25.99 -31.26
CA GLY A 125 13.29 -26.17 -32.55
C GLY A 125 13.71 -24.87 -33.24
N HIS A 126 13.02 -23.75 -32.95
CA HIS A 126 13.38 -22.44 -33.47
C HIS A 126 14.62 -21.88 -32.75
N ASP A 127 14.67 -22.00 -31.43
CA ASP A 127 15.84 -21.57 -30.63
C ASP A 127 17.09 -22.36 -31.00
N LEU A 128 16.95 -23.68 -31.17
CA LEU A 128 18.05 -24.56 -31.54
C LEU A 128 18.53 -24.31 -32.97
N ALA A 129 17.64 -23.96 -33.91
CA ALA A 129 18.03 -23.55 -35.26
C ALA A 129 18.97 -22.33 -35.23
N GLY A 130 18.64 -21.31 -34.44
CA GLY A 130 19.50 -20.13 -34.24
C GLY A 130 20.88 -20.44 -33.69
N ARG A 131 20.97 -21.38 -32.75
CA ARG A 131 22.24 -21.79 -32.11
C ARG A 131 23.07 -22.68 -33.04
N LEU A 132 22.42 -23.54 -33.82
CA LEU A 132 23.06 -24.42 -34.80
C LEU A 132 23.62 -23.64 -35.99
N TYR A 133 22.99 -22.52 -36.35
CA TYR A 133 23.26 -21.77 -37.57
C TYR A 133 24.75 -21.47 -37.82
N ARG A 134 25.54 -21.20 -36.76
CA ARG A 134 26.99 -20.93 -36.87
C ARG A 134 27.88 -22.09 -36.38
N ARG A 135 27.35 -23.31 -36.28
CA ARG A 135 28.05 -24.53 -35.82
C ARG A 135 28.12 -25.55 -36.95
N PRO A 136 29.01 -25.37 -37.95
CA PRO A 136 29.07 -26.23 -39.13
C PRO A 136 29.32 -27.71 -38.79
N ASP A 137 30.05 -27.97 -37.71
CA ASP A 137 30.30 -29.33 -37.21
C ASP A 137 29.01 -30.02 -36.80
N TRP A 138 28.13 -29.33 -36.06
CA TRP A 138 26.84 -29.86 -35.63
C TRP A 138 25.81 -29.89 -36.77
N CYS A 139 25.80 -28.90 -37.67
CA CYS A 139 24.97 -28.95 -38.88
C CYS A 139 25.29 -30.18 -39.73
N ARG A 140 26.57 -30.56 -39.85
CA ARG A 140 26.96 -31.79 -40.55
C ARG A 140 26.61 -33.04 -39.74
N ALA A 141 26.96 -33.09 -38.46
CA ALA A 141 26.83 -34.28 -37.64
C ALA A 141 25.37 -34.64 -37.29
N LEU A 142 24.53 -33.65 -36.99
CA LEU A 142 23.13 -33.84 -36.61
C LEU A 142 22.18 -33.76 -37.81
N LEU A 143 22.39 -32.81 -38.72
CA LEU A 143 21.43 -32.48 -39.79
C LEU A 143 21.87 -32.93 -41.19
N GLY A 144 23.12 -33.41 -41.35
CA GLY A 144 23.67 -33.78 -42.66
C GLY A 144 23.90 -32.58 -43.60
N LEU A 145 23.88 -31.35 -43.09
CA LEU A 145 24.00 -30.13 -43.89
C LEU A 145 25.46 -29.68 -44.00
N THR A 146 25.90 -29.35 -45.22
CA THR A 146 27.26 -28.86 -45.50
C THR A 146 27.19 -27.48 -46.17
N GLY A 147 26.81 -26.46 -45.39
CA GLY A 147 26.78 -25.06 -45.81
C GLY A 147 27.43 -24.16 -44.78
N THR A 148 27.90 -22.98 -45.22
CA THR A 148 28.27 -21.87 -44.34
C THR A 148 27.18 -20.81 -44.40
N PRO A 149 26.92 -20.09 -43.29
CA PRO A 149 26.02 -18.95 -43.29
C PRO A 149 26.28 -17.99 -44.46
N PRO A 150 25.27 -17.58 -45.25
CA PRO A 150 25.40 -16.48 -46.20
C PRO A 150 25.88 -15.18 -45.55
N ALA A 151 26.48 -14.30 -46.36
CA ALA A 151 26.96 -12.98 -45.92
C ALA A 151 25.84 -12.04 -45.43
N LEU A 152 24.59 -12.36 -45.77
CA LEU A 152 23.36 -11.77 -45.26
C LEU A 152 22.53 -12.86 -44.57
N SER A 153 22.09 -12.61 -43.33
CA SER A 153 21.39 -13.62 -42.53
C SER A 153 20.29 -13.04 -41.65
N ILE A 154 19.30 -13.85 -41.31
CA ILE A 154 18.29 -13.49 -40.30
C ILE A 154 18.86 -13.53 -38.86
N VAL A 155 20.04 -14.10 -38.64
CA VAL A 155 20.70 -14.21 -37.34
C VAL A 155 21.89 -13.24 -37.24
N PRO A 156 21.92 -12.31 -36.26
CA PRO A 156 23.02 -11.37 -36.09
C PRO A 156 24.34 -12.07 -35.75
N ILE A 157 25.46 -11.33 -35.81
CA ILE A 157 26.78 -11.84 -35.39
C ILE A 157 26.85 -12.05 -33.88
N SER A 158 26.19 -11.19 -33.11
CA SER A 158 26.25 -11.25 -31.66
C SER A 158 25.69 -12.55 -31.09
N ARG A 159 26.41 -13.12 -30.12
CA ARG A 159 26.11 -14.40 -29.44
C ARG A 159 25.36 -14.22 -28.11
N ARG A 160 24.68 -13.08 -27.91
CA ARG A 160 24.04 -12.80 -26.62
C ARG A 160 22.87 -13.79 -26.39
N PRO A 161 22.70 -14.32 -25.17
CA PRO A 161 21.61 -15.25 -24.87
C PRO A 161 20.26 -14.56 -25.09
N LEU A 162 19.45 -15.15 -25.96
CA LEU A 162 18.09 -14.73 -26.27
C LEU A 162 17.17 -15.60 -25.44
N LEU A 163 16.47 -15.01 -24.48
CA LEU A 163 15.72 -15.74 -23.46
C LEU A 163 14.20 -15.75 -23.70
N ASN A 164 13.69 -14.99 -24.68
CA ASN A 164 12.29 -15.03 -25.12
C ASN A 164 12.13 -14.39 -26.52
N ASP A 165 10.99 -14.58 -27.18
CA ASP A 165 10.60 -13.96 -28.46
C ASP A 165 9.60 -12.80 -28.31
N ASP A 166 9.07 -12.58 -27.10
CA ASP A 166 8.08 -11.53 -26.82
C ASP A 166 8.76 -10.17 -26.62
N ILE A 167 8.23 -9.16 -27.32
CA ILE A 167 8.69 -7.78 -27.23
C ILE A 167 7.83 -7.02 -26.23
N VAL A 168 8.47 -6.43 -25.23
CA VAL A 168 7.83 -5.59 -24.21
C VAL A 168 8.09 -4.11 -24.53
N GLY A 169 7.04 -3.29 -24.55
CA GLY A 169 7.14 -1.83 -24.60
C GLY A 169 7.67 -1.22 -25.91
N ARG A 170 7.80 -1.99 -27.01
CA ARG A 170 8.37 -1.51 -28.29
C ARG A 170 7.41 -1.47 -29.47
N ASP A 171 6.10 -1.49 -29.24
CA ASP A 171 5.11 -1.40 -30.32
C ASP A 171 5.25 -0.14 -31.22
N PRO A 172 5.56 1.05 -30.69
CA PRO A 172 5.79 2.22 -31.54
C PRO A 172 7.03 2.07 -32.43
N ASP A 173 8.12 1.50 -31.89
CA ASP A 173 9.39 1.34 -32.61
C ASP A 173 9.28 0.26 -33.69
N LEU A 174 8.58 -0.85 -33.39
CA LEU A 174 8.25 -1.87 -34.39
C LEU A 174 7.38 -1.32 -35.52
N ARG A 175 6.39 -0.49 -35.21
CA ARG A 175 5.54 0.14 -36.25
C ARG A 175 6.38 1.04 -37.17
N TRP A 176 7.29 1.82 -36.61
CA TRP A 176 8.22 2.66 -37.39
C TRP A 176 9.11 1.81 -38.30
N LEU A 177 9.71 0.73 -37.76
CA LEU A 177 10.57 -0.19 -38.53
C LEU A 177 9.82 -0.90 -39.67
N ARG A 178 8.54 -1.23 -39.48
CA ARG A 178 7.70 -1.90 -40.50
C ARG A 178 7.29 -0.98 -41.64
N GLN A 179 7.32 0.34 -41.42
CA GLN A 179 6.94 1.36 -42.41
C GLN A 179 8.14 1.92 -43.19
N LEU A 180 9.33 1.37 -42.95
CA LEU A 180 10.58 1.88 -43.48
C LEU A 180 10.74 1.55 -44.97
N ASP A 181 10.89 2.56 -45.81
CA ASP A 181 11.07 2.45 -47.27
C ASP A 181 12.36 3.12 -47.79
N SER A 182 13.18 3.64 -46.87
CA SER A 182 14.40 4.40 -47.14
C SER A 182 15.49 4.06 -46.12
N ASP A 183 16.71 4.54 -46.34
CA ASP A 183 17.82 4.34 -45.38
C ASP A 183 17.50 5.01 -44.05
N ALA A 184 17.92 4.40 -42.94
CA ALA A 184 17.58 4.87 -41.61
C ALA A 184 18.63 4.52 -40.57
N LEU A 185 18.56 5.22 -39.43
CA LEU A 185 19.46 5.05 -38.30
C LEU A 185 18.69 4.82 -37.00
N LEU A 186 19.05 3.74 -36.30
CA LEU A 186 18.50 3.39 -35.00
C LEU A 186 19.53 3.67 -33.90
N ILE A 187 19.29 4.73 -33.12
CA ILE A 187 20.17 5.16 -32.05
C ILE A 187 19.69 4.57 -30.73
N GLY A 188 20.60 4.07 -29.90
CA GLY A 188 20.25 3.66 -28.55
C GLY A 188 21.43 3.22 -27.71
N GLN A 189 21.37 3.50 -26.41
CA GLN A 189 22.40 3.13 -25.44
C GLN A 189 22.63 1.60 -25.41
N PRO A 190 23.79 1.14 -24.92
CA PRO A 190 24.05 -0.27 -24.72
C PRO A 190 22.97 -0.95 -23.86
N GLY A 191 22.44 -2.08 -24.33
CA GLY A 191 21.45 -2.88 -23.59
C GLY A 191 19.98 -2.43 -23.69
N VAL A 192 19.67 -1.37 -24.45
CA VAL A 192 18.30 -0.88 -24.66
C VAL A 192 17.42 -1.82 -25.51
N GLY A 193 18.03 -2.79 -26.19
CA GLY A 193 17.32 -3.83 -26.95
C GLY A 193 17.36 -3.69 -28.48
N LYS A 194 18.26 -2.89 -29.07
CA LYS A 194 18.39 -2.70 -30.54
C LYS A 194 18.45 -4.02 -31.31
N THR A 195 19.45 -4.86 -31.02
CA THR A 195 19.64 -6.16 -31.70
C THR A 195 18.44 -7.09 -31.52
N PHE A 196 17.77 -7.05 -30.35
CA PHE A 196 16.58 -7.86 -30.08
C PHE A 196 15.38 -7.43 -30.94
N LEU A 197 15.13 -6.12 -31.00
CA LEU A 197 14.09 -5.52 -31.83
C LEU A 197 14.32 -5.83 -33.32
N LEU A 198 15.57 -5.72 -33.79
CA LEU A 198 15.93 -5.99 -35.18
C LEU A 198 15.89 -7.46 -35.55
N ARG A 199 16.21 -8.36 -34.63
CA ARG A 199 16.04 -9.81 -34.85
C ARG A 199 14.57 -10.15 -35.07
N ARG A 200 13.66 -9.56 -34.29
CA ARG A 200 12.22 -9.73 -34.53
C ARG A 200 11.83 -9.22 -35.91
N LEU A 201 12.30 -8.04 -36.31
CA LEU A 201 12.06 -7.52 -37.65
C LEU A 201 12.58 -8.46 -38.75
N ALA A 202 13.78 -9.00 -38.61
CA ALA A 202 14.37 -9.96 -39.54
C ALA A 202 13.59 -11.29 -39.63
N SER A 203 12.96 -11.71 -38.52
CA SER A 203 12.10 -12.89 -38.51
C SER A 203 10.74 -12.67 -39.21
N GLU A 204 10.20 -11.44 -39.16
CA GLU A 204 8.87 -11.11 -39.68
C GLU A 204 8.89 -10.54 -41.12
N ALA A 205 9.89 -9.73 -41.46
CA ALA A 205 10.06 -9.03 -42.74
C ALA A 205 11.21 -9.60 -43.59
N SER A 206 11.38 -9.12 -44.84
CA SER A 206 12.55 -9.46 -45.69
C SER A 206 13.79 -8.64 -45.33
N ALA A 207 14.08 -8.53 -44.03
CA ALA A 207 15.23 -7.82 -43.48
C ALA A 207 16.34 -8.81 -43.11
N LEU A 208 17.59 -8.51 -43.48
CA LEU A 208 18.74 -9.39 -43.24
C LEU A 208 19.92 -8.62 -42.63
N PHE A 209 20.57 -9.20 -41.64
CA PHE A 209 21.82 -8.70 -41.07
C PHE A 209 22.99 -8.92 -42.02
N ALA A 210 23.80 -7.89 -42.22
CA ALA A 210 25.11 -8.03 -42.81
C ALA A 210 26.07 -8.67 -41.79
N VAL A 211 26.55 -9.87 -42.11
CA VAL A 211 27.40 -10.67 -41.21
C VAL A 211 28.84 -10.83 -41.73
N SER A 212 29.19 -10.15 -42.81
CA SER A 212 30.51 -10.13 -43.45
C SER A 212 30.82 -8.71 -43.96
N THR A 213 32.10 -8.34 -44.02
CA THR A 213 32.58 -7.13 -44.70
C THR A 213 33.12 -7.41 -46.11
N ASP A 214 33.17 -8.68 -46.54
CA ASP A 214 33.60 -9.04 -47.90
C ASP A 214 32.55 -8.61 -48.93
N SER A 215 32.90 -7.60 -49.73
CA SER A 215 32.07 -7.04 -50.79
C SER A 215 31.62 -8.10 -51.81
N THR A 216 32.45 -9.08 -52.14
CA THR A 216 32.10 -10.14 -53.11
C THR A 216 31.03 -11.06 -52.53
N ALA A 217 31.20 -11.47 -51.27
CA ALA A 217 30.26 -12.32 -50.57
C ALA A 217 28.91 -11.61 -50.35
N LEU A 218 28.94 -10.32 -49.98
CA LEU A 218 27.74 -9.48 -49.86
C LEU A 218 27.02 -9.31 -51.20
N ALA A 219 27.73 -9.02 -52.28
CA ALA A 219 27.14 -8.89 -53.63
C ALA A 219 26.42 -10.18 -54.07
N ASN A 220 27.04 -11.34 -53.81
CA ASN A 220 26.44 -12.63 -54.12
C ASN A 220 25.19 -12.91 -53.27
N ALA A 221 25.23 -12.58 -51.98
CA ALA A 221 24.09 -12.73 -51.08
C ALA A 221 22.92 -11.81 -51.48
N ILE A 222 23.19 -10.53 -51.82
CA ILE A 222 22.18 -9.57 -52.30
C ILE A 222 21.46 -10.11 -53.54
N ARG A 223 22.20 -10.62 -54.54
CA ARG A 223 21.61 -11.20 -55.75
C ARG A 223 20.76 -12.43 -55.46
N ALA A 224 21.23 -13.31 -54.58
CA ALA A 224 20.58 -14.58 -54.28
C ALA A 224 19.32 -14.41 -53.43
N GLN A 225 19.33 -13.52 -52.44
CA GLN A 225 18.28 -13.38 -51.44
C GLN A 225 17.33 -12.19 -51.69
N GLN A 226 17.76 -11.21 -52.51
CA GLN A 226 16.98 -10.01 -52.86
C GLN A 226 16.31 -9.35 -51.63
N PRO A 227 17.09 -8.92 -50.62
CA PRO A 227 16.54 -8.32 -49.41
C PRO A 227 15.80 -7.01 -49.71
N THR A 228 14.80 -6.67 -48.90
CA THR A 228 14.18 -5.34 -48.93
C THR A 228 14.89 -4.37 -47.97
N LEU A 229 15.51 -4.91 -46.92
CA LEU A 229 16.23 -4.15 -45.90
C LEU A 229 17.50 -4.91 -45.49
N ILE A 230 18.63 -4.22 -45.43
CA ILE A 230 19.90 -4.75 -44.92
C ILE A 230 20.25 -4.03 -43.61
N ILE A 231 20.52 -4.79 -42.57
CA ILE A 231 20.82 -4.30 -41.23
C ILE A 231 22.34 -4.29 -41.01
N ALA A 232 22.90 -3.13 -40.71
CA ALA A 232 24.26 -2.95 -40.21
C ALA A 232 24.22 -2.77 -38.68
N ASP A 233 24.62 -3.81 -37.94
CA ASP A 233 24.55 -3.86 -36.47
C ASP A 233 25.81 -3.24 -35.81
N ASP A 234 25.68 -2.70 -34.60
CA ASP A 234 26.75 -1.97 -33.87
C ASP A 234 27.93 -2.86 -33.45
N ASP A 235 27.80 -4.17 -33.67
CA ASP A 235 28.85 -5.17 -33.47
C ASP A 235 29.78 -5.35 -34.71
N MET A 236 29.58 -4.58 -35.78
CA MET A 236 30.42 -4.57 -37.01
C MET A 236 31.06 -3.20 -37.29
N PRO A 237 32.16 -3.13 -38.07
CA PRO A 237 32.76 -1.86 -38.49
C PRO A 237 31.83 -1.12 -39.46
N GLN A 238 31.02 -0.20 -38.93
CA GLN A 238 29.87 0.33 -39.65
C GLN A 238 30.20 1.26 -40.80
N HIS A 239 31.20 2.15 -40.64
CA HIS A 239 31.57 3.11 -41.69
C HIS A 239 31.93 2.41 -43.00
N GLU A 240 32.86 1.44 -42.95
CA GLU A 240 33.28 0.66 -44.12
C GLU A 240 32.13 -0.16 -44.72
N LEU A 241 31.30 -0.75 -43.86
CA LEU A 241 30.19 -1.60 -44.28
C LEU A 241 29.08 -0.80 -44.97
N ILE A 242 28.69 0.36 -44.43
CA ILE A 242 27.66 1.23 -45.00
C ILE A 242 28.11 1.73 -46.37
N LEU A 243 29.34 2.23 -46.49
CA LEU A 243 29.89 2.68 -47.77
C LEU A 243 29.92 1.54 -48.80
N THR A 244 30.32 0.34 -48.38
CA THR A 244 30.32 -0.86 -49.24
C THR A 244 28.91 -1.22 -49.71
N LEU A 245 27.91 -1.22 -48.80
CA LEU A 245 26.53 -1.55 -49.14
C LEU A 245 25.90 -0.53 -50.09
N ARG A 246 26.19 0.77 -49.91
CA ARG A 246 25.75 1.83 -50.84
C ARG A 246 26.33 1.62 -52.24
N GLN A 247 27.65 1.39 -52.33
CA GLN A 247 28.31 1.10 -53.61
C GLN A 247 27.74 -0.15 -54.29
N LEU A 248 27.44 -1.20 -53.52
CA LEU A 248 26.81 -2.42 -54.05
C LEU A 248 25.37 -2.18 -54.49
N ARG A 249 24.60 -1.37 -53.79
CA ARG A 249 23.23 -0.99 -54.18
C ARG A 249 23.23 -0.34 -55.57
N ASP A 250 24.09 0.65 -55.76
CA ASP A 250 24.21 1.40 -57.02
C ASP A 250 24.78 0.52 -58.14
N GLY A 251 25.85 -0.24 -57.85
CA GLY A 251 26.54 -1.08 -58.83
C GLY A 251 25.74 -2.32 -59.28
N LEU A 252 24.80 -2.80 -58.46
CA LEU A 252 23.94 -3.94 -58.78
C LEU A 252 22.55 -3.53 -59.29
N GLY A 253 22.17 -2.25 -59.19
CA GLY A 253 20.81 -1.79 -59.46
C GLY A 253 19.77 -2.40 -58.51
N ALA A 254 20.15 -2.65 -57.26
CA ALA A 254 19.28 -3.29 -56.26
C ALA A 254 18.41 -2.24 -55.53
N SER A 255 17.25 -2.64 -55.03
CA SER A 255 16.24 -1.73 -54.44
C SER A 255 16.10 -1.86 -52.91
N PHE A 256 17.16 -2.21 -52.19
CA PHE A 256 17.12 -2.39 -50.74
C PHE A 256 17.46 -1.11 -49.98
N SER A 257 16.87 -0.97 -48.79
CA SER A 257 17.24 0.07 -47.81
C SER A 257 18.29 -0.44 -46.84
N ILE A 258 19.06 0.47 -46.23
CA ILE A 258 20.08 0.20 -45.22
C ILE A 258 19.59 0.75 -43.88
N LEU A 259 19.56 -0.11 -42.86
CA LEU A 259 19.29 0.27 -41.48
C LEU A 259 20.55 0.07 -40.64
N ALA A 260 21.18 1.16 -40.24
CA ALA A 260 22.31 1.09 -39.31
C ALA A 260 21.84 1.25 -37.86
N THR A 261 22.60 0.69 -36.93
CA THR A 261 22.39 0.94 -35.49
C THR A 261 23.63 1.51 -34.85
N CYS A 262 23.48 2.50 -33.96
CA CYS A 262 24.65 3.05 -33.29
C CYS A 262 24.35 3.45 -31.85
N TRP A 263 25.42 3.76 -31.13
CA TRP A 263 25.32 4.45 -29.85
C TRP A 263 25.22 5.96 -30.08
N PRO A 264 24.69 6.73 -29.13
CA PRO A 264 24.46 8.16 -29.31
C PRO A 264 25.69 8.97 -29.75
N GLY A 265 26.90 8.56 -29.36
CA GLY A 265 28.14 9.29 -29.70
C GLY A 265 28.59 9.19 -31.16
N SER A 266 28.07 8.24 -31.94
CA SER A 266 28.47 8.03 -33.35
C SER A 266 27.33 8.35 -34.33
N SER A 267 26.26 9.00 -33.88
CA SER A 267 25.07 9.23 -34.70
C SER A 267 25.33 10.16 -35.87
N ASP A 268 26.07 11.24 -35.65
CA ASP A 268 26.20 12.32 -36.63
C ASP A 268 27.05 11.86 -37.82
N GLU A 269 28.15 11.14 -37.54
CA GLU A 269 29.03 10.57 -38.57
C GLU A 269 28.29 9.51 -39.40
N LEU A 270 27.54 8.62 -38.77
CA LEU A 270 26.81 7.56 -39.48
C LEU A 270 25.59 8.08 -40.23
N ALA A 271 24.91 9.11 -39.72
CA ALA A 271 23.85 9.80 -40.44
C ALA A 271 24.39 10.48 -41.71
N GLN A 272 25.61 11.03 -41.65
CA GLN A 272 26.30 11.59 -42.80
C GLN A 272 26.69 10.51 -43.82
N ASP A 273 27.23 9.36 -43.37
CA ASP A 273 27.58 8.24 -44.25
C ASP A 273 26.37 7.64 -44.96
N LEU A 274 25.20 7.66 -44.31
CA LEU A 274 23.93 7.20 -44.88
C LEU A 274 23.22 8.27 -45.74
N GLU A 275 23.63 9.54 -45.65
CA GLU A 275 22.96 10.68 -46.29
C GLU A 275 21.46 10.81 -45.95
N ILE A 276 21.12 10.65 -44.67
CA ILE A 276 19.73 10.62 -44.19
C ILE A 276 19.30 11.92 -43.48
N ALA A 277 17.99 12.20 -43.53
CA ALA A 277 17.37 13.31 -42.81
C ALA A 277 17.06 12.93 -41.34
N PRO A 278 16.90 13.92 -40.43
CA PRO A 278 16.56 13.65 -39.03
C PRO A 278 15.27 12.84 -38.80
N SER A 279 14.31 12.91 -39.73
CA SER A 279 13.07 12.11 -39.67
C SER A 279 13.29 10.60 -39.85
N GLN A 280 14.44 10.20 -40.40
CA GLN A 280 14.86 8.81 -40.60
C GLN A 280 15.72 8.29 -39.44
N ILE A 281 15.90 9.11 -38.41
CA ILE A 281 16.65 8.78 -37.20
C ILE A 281 15.66 8.47 -36.07
N ARG A 282 15.77 7.30 -35.48
CA ARG A 282 14.92 6.86 -34.35
C ARG A 282 15.77 6.62 -33.12
N LEU A 283 15.46 7.31 -32.03
CA LEU A 283 16.08 7.09 -30.72
C LEU A 283 15.27 6.09 -29.89
N LEU A 284 15.88 4.97 -29.53
CA LEU A 284 15.33 4.00 -28.60
C LEU A 284 15.46 4.49 -27.16
N GLN A 285 14.32 4.72 -26.51
CA GLN A 285 14.24 5.10 -25.11
C GLN A 285 14.46 3.91 -24.18
N LEU A 286 14.84 4.17 -22.93
CA LEU A 286 14.83 3.16 -21.86
C LEU A 286 13.39 2.71 -21.59
N LEU A 287 13.22 1.47 -21.13
CA LEU A 287 11.91 0.97 -20.69
C LEU A 287 11.57 1.52 -19.31
N SER A 288 10.28 1.65 -19.02
CA SER A 288 9.77 1.96 -17.69
C SER A 288 10.05 0.82 -16.71
N GLN A 289 9.98 1.11 -15.40
CA GLN A 289 10.19 0.10 -14.36
C GLN A 289 9.18 -1.04 -14.46
N ASP A 290 7.92 -0.74 -14.81
CA ASP A 290 6.86 -1.75 -14.95
C ASP A 290 7.09 -2.65 -16.18
N GLU A 291 7.54 -2.08 -17.30
CA GLU A 291 7.96 -2.86 -18.47
C GLU A 291 9.18 -3.74 -18.18
N ILE A 292 10.12 -3.29 -17.33
CA ILE A 292 11.23 -4.13 -16.89
C ILE A 292 10.75 -5.31 -16.03
N VAL A 293 9.73 -5.12 -15.18
CA VAL A 293 9.10 -6.24 -14.46
C VAL A 293 8.53 -7.26 -15.43
N GLU A 294 7.88 -6.83 -16.51
CA GLU A 294 7.38 -7.72 -17.55
C GLU A 294 8.51 -8.48 -18.26
N VAL A 295 9.64 -7.82 -18.56
CA VAL A 295 10.84 -8.49 -19.10
C VAL A 295 11.37 -9.55 -18.14
N ILE A 296 11.47 -9.26 -16.84
CA ILE A 296 11.95 -10.21 -15.82
C ILE A 296 11.01 -11.42 -15.71
N ARG A 297 9.70 -11.17 -15.67
CA ARG A 297 8.68 -12.23 -15.64
C ARG A 297 8.68 -13.04 -16.93
N GLY A 298 8.92 -12.41 -18.08
CA GLY A 298 9.08 -13.06 -19.38
C GLY A 298 10.32 -13.95 -19.48
N VAL A 299 11.31 -13.78 -18.61
CA VAL A 299 12.45 -14.71 -18.44
C VAL A 299 12.10 -15.89 -17.51
N GLY A 300 10.98 -15.82 -16.78
CA GLY A 300 10.52 -16.86 -15.86
C GLY A 300 10.83 -16.59 -14.37
N LEU A 301 11.40 -15.43 -14.03
CA LEU A 301 11.64 -15.05 -12.64
C LEU A 301 10.42 -14.31 -12.07
N HIS A 302 9.65 -14.98 -11.21
CA HIS A 302 8.40 -14.43 -10.65
C HIS A 302 8.52 -13.89 -9.21
N GLY A 303 9.62 -14.13 -8.49
CA GLY A 303 9.75 -13.63 -7.11
C GLY A 303 11.05 -14.02 -6.41
N PRO A 304 11.26 -13.60 -5.15
CA PRO A 304 10.42 -12.68 -4.35
C PRO A 304 10.38 -11.25 -4.93
N ASP A 305 9.34 -10.46 -4.59
CA ASP A 305 9.16 -9.10 -5.13
C ASP A 305 10.37 -8.20 -4.81
N GLU A 306 11.02 -8.38 -3.66
CA GLU A 306 12.22 -7.64 -3.29
C GLU A 306 13.39 -7.92 -4.24
N LEU A 307 13.54 -9.18 -4.68
CA LEU A 307 14.56 -9.56 -5.65
C LEU A 307 14.24 -8.97 -7.02
N VAL A 308 12.97 -9.01 -7.44
CA VAL A 308 12.53 -8.42 -8.70
C VAL A 308 12.77 -6.92 -8.68
N HIS A 309 12.40 -6.24 -7.59
CA HIS A 309 12.62 -4.80 -7.41
C HIS A 309 14.11 -4.44 -7.45
N GLU A 310 14.97 -5.23 -6.82
CA GLU A 310 16.41 -5.03 -6.90
C GLU A 310 16.92 -5.17 -8.35
N ILE A 311 16.44 -6.15 -9.12
CA ILE A 311 16.81 -6.30 -10.54
C ILE A 311 16.30 -5.11 -11.37
N VAL A 312 15.08 -4.64 -11.12
CA VAL A 312 14.51 -3.45 -11.77
C VAL A 312 15.38 -2.23 -11.52
N ASN A 313 15.77 -2.00 -10.27
CA ASN A 313 16.64 -0.89 -9.87
C ASN A 313 18.03 -0.99 -10.51
N GLN A 314 18.63 -2.18 -10.57
CA GLN A 314 19.92 -2.37 -11.22
C GLN A 314 19.86 -2.22 -12.75
N ALA A 315 18.73 -2.59 -13.36
CA ALA A 315 18.56 -2.52 -14.80
C ALA A 315 18.40 -1.09 -15.32
N GLU A 316 17.86 -0.17 -14.52
CA GLU A 316 17.58 1.23 -14.90
C GLU A 316 16.94 1.34 -16.30
N GLY A 317 15.92 0.52 -16.57
CA GLY A 317 15.21 0.53 -17.85
C GLY A 317 15.92 -0.18 -19.02
N ARG A 318 17.03 -0.90 -18.76
CA ARG A 318 17.76 -1.68 -19.77
C ARG A 318 17.29 -3.14 -19.80
N PRO A 319 16.49 -3.55 -20.80
CA PRO A 319 15.94 -4.91 -20.87
C PRO A 319 17.01 -6.00 -20.96
N ALA A 320 18.14 -5.74 -21.65
CA ALA A 320 19.20 -6.74 -21.77
C ALA A 320 19.90 -7.01 -20.42
N LEU A 321 20.06 -5.97 -19.59
CA LEU A 321 20.64 -6.11 -18.26
C LEU A 321 19.65 -6.83 -17.33
N ALA A 322 18.37 -6.44 -17.35
CA ALA A 322 17.31 -7.10 -16.59
C ALA A 322 17.22 -8.61 -16.91
N ALA A 323 17.19 -8.97 -18.20
CA ALA A 323 17.12 -10.36 -18.62
C ALA A 323 18.35 -11.17 -18.19
N MET A 324 19.54 -10.57 -18.26
CA MET A 324 20.78 -11.20 -17.81
C MET A 324 20.78 -11.44 -16.29
N LEU A 325 20.40 -10.43 -15.50
CA LEU A 325 20.32 -10.55 -14.04
C LEU A 325 19.26 -11.58 -13.61
N ALA A 326 18.09 -11.57 -14.26
CA ALA A 326 17.03 -12.55 -14.01
C ALA A 326 17.49 -13.99 -14.34
N SER A 327 18.13 -14.18 -15.49
CA SER A 327 18.72 -15.47 -15.86
C SER A 327 19.79 -15.91 -14.87
N ARG A 328 20.65 -14.99 -14.42
CA ARG A 328 21.68 -15.30 -13.42
C ARG A 328 21.06 -15.77 -12.10
N CYS A 329 19.95 -15.19 -11.67
CA CYS A 329 19.20 -15.65 -10.49
C CYS A 329 18.66 -17.08 -10.68
N LEU A 330 18.07 -17.38 -11.83
CA LEU A 330 17.56 -18.72 -12.16
C LEU A 330 18.67 -19.79 -12.20
N LEU A 331 19.90 -19.37 -12.51
CA LEU A 331 21.12 -20.19 -12.50
C LEU A 331 21.81 -20.26 -11.13
N GLY A 332 21.16 -19.84 -10.05
CA GLY A 332 21.70 -19.90 -8.69
C GLY A 332 22.60 -18.72 -8.29
N GLY A 333 22.86 -17.77 -9.20
CA GLY A 333 23.74 -16.62 -8.98
C GLY A 333 23.09 -15.43 -8.27
N ILE A 334 22.16 -15.67 -7.33
CA ILE A 334 21.40 -14.62 -6.64
C ILE A 334 22.35 -13.70 -5.86
N ARG A 335 23.40 -14.25 -5.24
CA ARG A 335 24.35 -13.47 -4.44
C ARG A 335 25.13 -12.47 -5.31
N GLU A 336 25.51 -12.87 -6.51
CA GLU A 336 26.21 -12.01 -7.48
C GLU A 336 25.29 -10.91 -8.04
N VAL A 337 23.99 -11.18 -8.13
CA VAL A 337 23.00 -10.17 -8.49
C VAL A 337 22.80 -9.19 -7.35
N LEU A 338 22.55 -9.64 -6.12
CA LEU A 338 22.35 -8.76 -4.96
C LEU A 338 23.60 -7.93 -4.61
N SER A 339 24.79 -8.49 -4.80
CA SER A 339 26.05 -7.74 -4.67
C SER A 339 26.32 -6.80 -5.85
N GLY A 340 25.62 -6.94 -6.96
CA GLY A 340 25.88 -6.18 -8.18
C GLY A 340 27.11 -6.62 -8.97
N ASP A 341 27.79 -7.69 -8.55
CA ASP A 341 28.93 -8.25 -9.29
C ASP A 341 28.51 -8.69 -10.70
N ALA A 342 27.30 -9.22 -10.85
CA ALA A 342 26.75 -9.59 -12.15
C ALA A 342 26.58 -8.36 -13.07
N ALA A 343 26.06 -7.25 -12.53
CA ALA A 343 25.92 -6.00 -13.27
C ALA A 343 27.30 -5.37 -13.59
N HIS A 344 28.23 -5.41 -12.64
CA HIS A 344 29.60 -4.92 -12.81
C HIS A 344 30.35 -5.68 -13.91
N VAL A 345 30.29 -7.02 -13.94
CA VAL A 345 30.91 -7.82 -15.01
C VAL A 345 30.32 -7.48 -16.39
N PHE A 346 29.01 -7.28 -16.46
CA PHE A 346 28.35 -6.91 -17.71
C PHE A 346 28.76 -5.53 -18.20
N LEU A 347 28.68 -4.51 -17.34
CA LEU A 347 29.02 -3.13 -17.68
C LEU A 347 30.52 -2.92 -17.85
N GLY A 348 31.36 -3.65 -17.10
CA GLY A 348 32.82 -3.63 -17.23
C GLY A 348 33.28 -3.98 -18.63
N ARG A 349 32.70 -4.99 -19.27
CA ARG A 349 32.99 -5.32 -20.68
C ARG A 349 32.61 -4.19 -21.65
N VAL A 350 31.55 -3.45 -21.35
CA VAL A 350 31.12 -2.30 -22.16
C VAL A 350 32.09 -1.13 -21.97
N ILE A 351 32.50 -0.87 -20.73
CA ILE A 351 33.47 0.17 -20.37
C ILE A 351 34.84 -0.13 -20.97
N ASP A 352 35.33 -1.36 -20.86
CA ASP A 352 36.60 -1.80 -21.43
C ASP A 352 36.63 -1.62 -22.96
N LYS A 353 35.52 -1.94 -23.65
CA LYS A 353 35.38 -1.79 -25.11
C LYS A 353 35.41 -0.31 -25.55
N LEU A 354 34.94 0.61 -24.70
CA LEU A 354 34.73 2.02 -25.04
C LEU A 354 35.84 2.96 -24.59
N ALA A 355 36.34 2.76 -23.37
CA ALA A 355 37.19 3.72 -22.67
C ALA A 355 38.52 3.11 -22.19
N GLY A 356 38.72 1.79 -22.39
CA GLY A 356 39.92 1.07 -21.99
C GLY A 356 40.03 0.81 -20.49
N GLY A 357 41.07 0.06 -20.07
CA GLY A 357 41.22 -0.41 -18.69
C GLY A 357 41.41 0.69 -17.63
N GLU A 358 41.92 1.86 -18.01
CA GLU A 358 42.10 3.00 -17.09
C GLU A 358 40.79 3.73 -16.73
N ALA A 359 39.73 3.51 -17.50
CA ALA A 359 38.44 4.17 -17.26
C ALA A 359 37.76 3.68 -15.97
N ALA A 360 38.02 2.44 -15.55
CA ALA A 360 37.45 1.89 -14.33
C ALA A 360 37.92 2.64 -13.07
N ASP A 361 39.21 2.97 -12.97
CA ASP A 361 39.78 3.70 -11.83
C ASP A 361 39.25 5.14 -11.76
N LEU A 362 39.09 5.78 -12.92
CA LEU A 362 38.50 7.12 -13.02
C LEU A 362 37.03 7.11 -12.57
N LEU A 363 36.23 6.17 -13.07
CA LEU A 363 34.83 6.00 -12.67
C LEU A 363 34.70 5.64 -11.17
N ALA A 364 35.66 4.90 -10.62
CA ALA A 364 35.72 4.62 -9.19
C ALA A 364 35.93 5.91 -8.38
N ALA A 365 36.76 6.84 -8.84
CA ALA A 365 36.94 8.13 -8.17
C ALA A 365 35.65 8.96 -8.15
N PHE A 366 34.92 9.04 -9.28
CA PHE A 366 33.61 9.70 -9.33
C PHE A 366 32.54 9.01 -8.47
N SER A 367 32.64 7.69 -8.32
CA SER A 367 31.72 6.88 -7.51
C SER A 367 31.84 7.15 -6.00
N VAL A 368 32.96 7.72 -5.53
CA VAL A 368 33.14 8.10 -4.12
C VAL A 368 32.10 9.12 -3.68
N GLY A 369 31.68 10.05 -4.55
CA GLY A 369 30.67 11.07 -4.25
C GLY A 369 29.20 10.58 -4.26
N GLY A 370 28.96 9.29 -4.43
CA GLY A 370 27.63 8.68 -4.40
C GLY A 370 26.69 9.21 -5.50
N ALA A 371 25.42 9.50 -5.16
CA ALA A 371 24.44 10.01 -6.13
C ALA A 371 24.69 11.44 -6.58
N THR A 372 25.26 12.26 -5.70
CA THR A 372 25.73 13.62 -6.04
C THR A 372 26.87 13.58 -7.06
N GLY A 373 27.74 12.58 -6.97
CA GLY A 373 28.93 12.46 -7.80
C GLY A 373 30.07 13.36 -7.34
N MET A 374 31.08 13.54 -8.18
CA MET A 374 32.25 14.37 -7.89
C MET A 374 32.46 15.44 -8.96
N ALA A 375 33.05 16.57 -8.59
CA ALA A 375 33.45 17.58 -9.57
C ALA A 375 34.68 17.08 -10.35
N MET A 376 34.69 17.33 -11.66
CA MET A 376 35.77 16.90 -12.56
C MET A 376 37.14 17.49 -12.12
N HIS A 377 37.15 18.74 -11.67
CA HIS A 377 38.36 19.42 -11.23
C HIS A 377 38.98 18.77 -9.99
N ASP A 378 38.16 18.38 -9.01
CA ASP A 378 38.62 17.76 -7.78
C ASP A 378 39.19 16.36 -8.04
N VAL A 379 38.51 15.56 -8.87
CA VAL A 379 39.01 14.25 -9.30
C VAL A 379 40.31 14.38 -10.10
N ALA A 380 40.41 15.36 -11.01
CA ALA A 380 41.63 15.62 -11.77
C ALA A 380 42.82 15.96 -10.85
N THR A 381 42.57 16.81 -9.85
CA THR A 381 43.58 17.24 -8.89
C THR A 381 44.05 16.08 -8.01
N VAL A 382 43.11 15.29 -7.48
CA VAL A 382 43.44 14.16 -6.59
C VAL A 382 44.16 13.03 -7.34
N LEU A 383 43.75 12.72 -8.57
CA LEU A 383 44.38 11.68 -9.38
C LEU A 383 45.64 12.15 -10.13
N GLY A 384 45.95 13.46 -10.10
CA GLY A 384 47.07 14.04 -10.84
C GLY A 384 46.95 13.89 -12.35
N ARG A 385 45.72 13.89 -12.89
CA ARG A 385 45.43 13.66 -14.32
C ARG A 385 45.04 14.95 -15.03
N ASP A 386 45.34 15.02 -16.32
CA ASP A 386 44.97 16.16 -17.17
C ASP A 386 43.43 16.23 -17.37
N PRO A 387 42.79 17.40 -17.17
CA PRO A 387 41.34 17.55 -17.31
C PRO A 387 40.80 17.20 -18.71
N ILE A 388 41.59 17.37 -19.79
CA ILE A 388 41.14 17.04 -21.16
C ILE A 388 41.07 15.53 -21.33
N SER A 389 42.06 14.80 -20.81
CA SER A 389 42.04 13.33 -20.78
C SER A 389 40.85 12.78 -20.00
N ILE A 390 40.55 13.36 -18.83
CA ILE A 390 39.37 12.98 -18.03
C ILE A 390 38.09 13.25 -18.80
N LYS A 391 37.96 14.43 -19.41
CA LYS A 391 36.78 14.77 -20.21
C LYS A 391 36.55 13.77 -21.33
N HIS A 392 37.60 13.39 -22.08
CA HIS A 392 37.48 12.42 -23.16
C HIS A 392 37.00 11.05 -22.66
N ALA A 393 37.54 10.56 -21.54
CA ALA A 393 37.09 9.30 -20.94
C ALA A 393 35.64 9.36 -20.44
N LEU A 394 35.22 10.49 -19.89
CA LEU A 394 33.85 10.73 -19.45
C LEU A 394 32.86 10.83 -20.61
N ASP A 395 33.23 11.47 -21.72
CA ASP A 395 32.40 11.53 -22.93
C ASP A 395 32.14 10.10 -23.46
N GLN A 396 33.16 9.23 -23.50
CA GLN A 396 33.00 7.83 -23.89
C GLN A 396 32.13 7.03 -22.92
N ALA A 397 32.30 7.25 -21.61
CA ALA A 397 31.47 6.58 -20.60
C ALA A 397 30.02 7.10 -20.58
N ALA A 398 29.78 8.36 -20.94
CA ALA A 398 28.45 8.93 -21.11
C ALA A 398 27.73 8.31 -22.32
N VAL A 399 28.45 8.03 -23.41
CA VAL A 399 27.92 7.27 -24.56
C VAL A 399 27.50 5.84 -24.14
N ALA A 400 28.22 5.24 -23.19
CA ALA A 400 27.84 3.96 -22.58
C ALA A 400 26.60 4.03 -21.66
N GLY A 401 26.13 5.25 -21.34
CA GLY A 401 25.09 5.51 -20.35
C GLY A 401 25.53 5.24 -18.91
N VAL A 402 26.84 5.24 -18.64
CA VAL A 402 27.39 4.90 -17.31
C VAL A 402 27.59 6.14 -16.44
N VAL A 403 27.55 7.33 -17.03
CA VAL A 403 27.80 8.59 -16.33
C VAL A 403 26.73 9.62 -16.64
N PHE A 404 26.32 10.35 -15.61
CA PHE A 404 25.34 11.43 -15.72
C PHE A 404 25.93 12.72 -15.18
N LEU A 405 25.64 13.83 -15.88
CA LEU A 405 26.03 15.16 -15.44
C LEU A 405 24.91 15.75 -14.58
N ASN A 406 25.21 16.03 -13.32
CA ASN A 406 24.31 16.76 -12.45
C ASN A 406 24.46 18.27 -12.74
N TYR A 407 23.61 18.77 -13.64
CA TYR A 407 23.64 20.16 -14.10
C TYR A 407 23.50 21.21 -12.99
N ARG A 408 22.93 20.86 -11.83
CA ARG A 408 22.76 21.80 -10.71
C ARG A 408 24.03 22.00 -9.90
N GLU A 409 24.87 20.97 -9.81
CA GLU A 409 26.04 20.94 -8.91
C GLU A 409 27.37 20.85 -9.68
N GLY A 410 27.34 20.76 -11.01
CA GLY A 410 28.54 20.60 -11.84
C GLY A 410 29.30 19.29 -11.55
N CYS A 411 28.63 18.34 -10.90
CA CYS A 411 29.18 17.07 -10.47
C CYS A 411 28.80 15.95 -11.43
N ILE A 412 29.62 14.92 -11.45
CA ILE A 412 29.52 13.80 -12.38
C ILE A 412 29.31 12.53 -11.56
N SER A 413 28.18 11.86 -11.76
CA SER A 413 27.78 10.67 -11.01
C SER A 413 27.80 9.44 -11.90
N VAL A 414 28.14 8.29 -11.30
CA VAL A 414 28.18 7.00 -12.00
C VAL A 414 26.89 6.23 -11.76
N HIS A 415 26.38 5.60 -12.82
CA HIS A 415 25.13 4.85 -12.87
C HIS A 415 25.32 3.49 -13.56
N PRO A 416 24.56 2.45 -13.14
CA PRO A 416 23.59 2.43 -12.04
C PRO A 416 24.25 2.51 -10.65
N PRO A 417 23.53 2.86 -9.57
CA PRO A 417 24.07 2.94 -8.20
C PRO A 417 24.85 1.70 -7.75
N VAL A 418 24.41 0.51 -8.19
CA VAL A 418 25.06 -0.76 -7.88
C VAL A 418 26.51 -0.83 -8.39
N LEU A 419 26.79 -0.18 -9.53
CA LEU A 419 28.12 -0.11 -10.13
C LEU A 419 29.05 0.76 -9.29
N ARG A 420 28.56 1.87 -8.72
CA ARG A 420 29.38 2.77 -7.88
C ARG A 420 30.07 2.02 -6.76
N HIS A 421 29.28 1.22 -6.04
CA HIS A 421 29.75 0.49 -4.88
C HIS A 421 30.76 -0.60 -5.25
N ALA A 422 30.58 -1.26 -6.39
CA ALA A 422 31.54 -2.24 -6.92
C ALA A 422 32.87 -1.56 -7.33
N LEU A 423 32.80 -0.42 -8.02
CA LEU A 423 33.98 0.35 -8.41
C LEU A 423 34.76 0.86 -7.19
N VAL A 424 34.07 1.42 -6.19
CA VAL A 424 34.71 1.86 -4.94
C VAL A 424 35.37 0.68 -4.22
N ARG A 425 34.67 -0.47 -4.15
CA ARG A 425 35.23 -1.69 -3.57
C ARG A 425 36.52 -2.10 -4.26
N ASP A 426 36.52 -2.19 -5.59
CA ASP A 426 37.60 -2.79 -6.35
C ASP A 426 38.84 -1.88 -6.46
N ALA A 427 38.66 -0.56 -6.49
CA ALA A 427 39.76 0.41 -6.54
C ALA A 427 40.32 0.76 -5.15
N TYR A 428 39.45 0.94 -4.15
CA TYR A 428 39.82 1.53 -2.86
C TYR A 428 39.64 0.58 -1.66
N CYS A 429 38.95 -0.55 -1.82
CA CYS A 429 38.64 -1.44 -0.70
C CYS A 429 38.97 -2.93 -0.99
N ARG A 430 39.94 -3.19 -1.88
CA ARG A 430 40.40 -4.54 -2.25
C ARG A 430 41.48 -5.10 -1.31
N GLY A 431 41.72 -4.46 -0.17
CA GLY A 431 42.68 -4.90 0.84
C GLY A 431 44.07 -4.27 0.63
N PRO A 432 45.18 -5.02 0.72
CA PRO A 432 46.54 -4.46 0.65
C PRO A 432 46.89 -3.70 -0.64
N LEU A 433 46.13 -3.92 -1.71
CA LEU A 433 46.32 -3.29 -3.03
C LEU A 433 45.40 -2.09 -3.26
N SER A 434 44.63 -1.67 -2.24
CA SER A 434 43.74 -0.50 -2.32
C SER A 434 44.51 0.80 -2.50
N LEU A 435 43.96 1.69 -3.34
CA LEU A 435 44.34 3.11 -3.35
C LEU A 435 43.81 3.82 -2.09
N ASP A 436 44.47 4.90 -1.67
CA ASP A 436 43.98 5.73 -0.55
C ASP A 436 42.77 6.56 -0.99
N ILE A 437 41.63 6.33 -0.33
CA ILE A 437 40.36 7.00 -0.61
C ILE A 437 40.23 8.33 0.14
N SER A 438 41.06 8.57 1.15
CA SER A 438 40.95 9.72 2.06
C SER A 438 40.95 11.08 1.35
N PRO A 439 41.81 11.32 0.32
CA PRO A 439 41.80 12.58 -0.41
C PRO A 439 40.47 12.82 -1.13
N LEU A 440 39.89 11.80 -1.76
CA LEU A 440 38.59 11.91 -2.45
C LEU A 440 37.45 12.18 -1.47
N LEU A 441 37.46 11.51 -0.30
CA LEU A 441 36.45 11.74 0.74
C LEU A 441 36.52 13.14 1.37
N SER A 442 37.65 13.85 1.23
CA SER A 442 37.84 15.20 1.78
C SER A 442 37.29 16.30 0.86
N VAL A 443 37.26 16.02 -0.44
CA VAL A 443 36.74 16.94 -1.48
C VAL A 443 35.35 16.54 -1.97
N ALA A 444 34.76 15.48 -1.41
CA ALA A 444 33.46 15.01 -1.85
C ALA A 444 32.35 16.04 -1.54
N PRO A 445 31.49 16.40 -2.52
CA PRO A 445 30.51 17.47 -2.34
C PRO A 445 29.44 17.18 -1.28
N ASN A 446 29.12 15.90 -1.08
CA ASN A 446 28.11 15.44 -0.12
C ASN A 446 28.66 14.31 0.76
N ALA A 447 28.77 14.61 2.06
CA ALA A 447 29.32 13.67 3.05
C ALA A 447 28.42 12.43 3.26
N THR A 448 27.10 12.61 3.24
CA THR A 448 26.09 11.55 3.38
C THR A 448 26.17 10.56 2.22
N GLU A 449 26.20 11.07 0.99
CA GLU A 449 26.31 10.22 -0.21
C GLU A 449 27.64 9.48 -0.29
N SER A 450 28.72 10.13 0.17
CA SER A 450 30.04 9.47 0.26
C SER A 450 30.06 8.36 1.30
N LEU A 451 29.38 8.56 2.44
CA LEU A 451 29.21 7.55 3.47
C LEU A 451 28.41 6.35 2.93
N ARG A 452 27.33 6.59 2.18
CA ARG A 452 26.57 5.53 1.49
C ARG A 452 27.43 4.74 0.52
N SER A 453 28.31 5.39 -0.25
CA SER A 453 29.26 4.69 -1.12
C SER A 453 30.18 3.74 -0.36
N LEU A 454 30.69 4.16 0.81
CA LEU A 454 31.52 3.31 1.69
C LEU A 454 30.73 2.12 2.26
N ILE A 455 29.52 2.37 2.77
CA ILE A 455 28.62 1.31 3.28
C ILE A 455 28.29 0.32 2.16
N GLY A 456 27.97 0.83 0.98
CA GLY A 456 27.67 0.05 -0.22
C GLY A 456 28.85 -0.82 -0.67
N ALA A 457 30.08 -0.29 -0.64
CA ALA A 457 31.30 -1.03 -0.95
C ALA A 457 31.56 -2.15 0.09
N ARG A 458 31.38 -1.85 1.38
CA ARG A 458 31.50 -2.85 2.46
C ARG A 458 30.47 -3.97 2.33
N ARG A 459 29.20 -3.64 2.03
CA ARG A 459 28.13 -4.64 1.77
C ARG A 459 28.52 -5.65 0.68
N ARG A 460 29.41 -5.26 -0.24
CA ARG A 460 29.90 -6.05 -1.37
C ARG A 460 31.23 -6.76 -1.11
N GLY A 461 31.66 -6.84 0.15
CA GLY A 461 32.89 -7.52 0.55
C GLY A 461 34.15 -6.64 0.53
N GLY A 462 34.01 -5.32 0.39
CA GLY A 462 35.13 -4.40 0.50
C GLY A 462 35.70 -4.34 1.91
N ALA A 463 37.02 -4.32 2.02
CA ALA A 463 37.79 -4.16 3.26
C ALA A 463 37.77 -2.69 3.73
N VAL A 464 36.58 -2.17 4.04
CA VAL A 464 36.40 -0.80 4.56
C VAL A 464 36.54 -0.81 6.10
N PRO A 465 37.48 -0.05 6.69
CA PRO A 465 37.64 0.03 8.14
C PRO A 465 36.35 0.44 8.85
N THR A 466 35.94 -0.30 9.87
CA THR A 466 34.70 -0.04 10.62
C THR A 466 34.70 1.34 11.27
N ASP A 467 35.82 1.73 11.87
CA ASP A 467 35.95 3.00 12.59
C ASP A 467 35.78 4.21 11.65
N MET A 468 36.19 4.07 10.39
CA MET A 468 36.01 5.10 9.37
C MET A 468 34.54 5.34 9.04
N ILE A 469 33.72 4.28 8.97
CA ILE A 469 32.28 4.39 8.75
C ILE A 469 31.60 4.96 10.01
N ARG A 470 31.93 4.43 11.20
CA ARG A 470 31.33 4.86 12.47
C ARG A 470 31.60 6.33 12.79
N ALA A 471 32.85 6.79 12.66
CA ALA A 471 33.21 8.19 12.90
C ALA A 471 32.48 9.18 11.96
N ARG A 472 32.05 8.72 10.78
CA ARG A 472 31.23 9.51 9.85
C ARG A 472 29.74 9.42 10.18
N LEU A 473 29.24 8.23 10.54
CA LEU A 473 27.86 8.04 11.02
C LEU A 473 27.54 8.91 12.25
N GLU A 474 28.46 9.02 13.20
CA GLU A 474 28.29 9.86 14.39
C GLU A 474 28.07 11.36 14.07
N ARG A 475 28.50 11.81 12.90
CA ARG A 475 28.32 13.19 12.41
C ARG A 475 27.11 13.34 11.49
N GLU A 476 26.42 12.24 11.18
CA GLU A 476 25.34 12.18 10.21
C GLU A 476 23.98 12.43 10.87
N PRO A 477 23.27 13.52 10.54
CA PRO A 477 21.97 13.81 11.11
C PRO A 477 20.85 12.93 10.54
N SER A 478 20.98 12.46 9.30
CA SER A 478 19.92 11.70 8.61
C SER A 478 19.91 10.22 9.00
N PHE A 479 18.72 9.63 9.15
CA PHE A 479 18.59 8.21 9.56
C PHE A 479 18.88 7.19 8.44
N GLY A 480 18.93 7.64 7.18
CA GLY A 480 19.12 6.76 6.02
C GLY A 480 20.42 5.94 6.09
N PRO A 481 21.60 6.58 6.23
CA PRO A 481 22.87 5.87 6.36
C PRO A 481 22.95 4.94 7.59
N TRP A 482 22.30 5.31 8.70
CA TRP A 482 22.21 4.43 9.88
C TRP A 482 21.46 3.14 9.57
N LYS A 483 20.33 3.23 8.87
CA LYS A 483 19.57 2.08 8.40
C LYS A 483 20.38 1.20 7.45
N GLU A 484 21.10 1.80 6.51
CA GLU A 484 21.95 1.09 5.55
C GLU A 484 23.12 0.37 6.23
N TYR A 485 23.74 1.00 7.23
CA TYR A 485 24.83 0.44 8.04
C TYR A 485 24.34 -0.71 8.92
N ALA A 486 23.25 -0.54 9.66
CA ALA A 486 22.62 -1.62 10.43
C ALA A 486 22.27 -2.80 9.52
N GLY A 487 21.85 -2.51 8.27
CA GLY A 487 21.57 -3.49 7.23
C GLY A 487 22.79 -4.24 6.67
N LEU A 488 24.02 -3.96 7.14
CA LEU A 488 25.21 -4.74 6.74
C LEU A 488 25.23 -6.13 7.38
N GLY A 489 24.65 -6.28 8.58
CA GLY A 489 24.58 -7.57 9.26
C GLY A 489 24.24 -7.46 10.75
N PRO A 490 24.13 -8.61 11.43
CA PRO A 490 23.76 -8.67 12.85
C PRO A 490 24.72 -7.92 13.78
N HIS A 491 26.01 -7.88 13.47
CA HIS A 491 27.02 -7.19 14.29
C HIS A 491 26.86 -5.68 14.25
N GLU A 492 26.65 -5.11 13.06
CA GLU A 492 26.40 -3.69 12.88
C GLU A 492 25.06 -3.27 13.49
N ALA A 493 24.00 -4.06 13.30
CA ALA A 493 22.70 -3.82 13.93
C ALA A 493 22.81 -3.84 15.47
N LEU A 494 23.51 -4.83 16.05
CA LEU A 494 23.73 -4.93 17.48
C LEU A 494 24.48 -3.71 18.04
N TRP A 495 25.52 -3.24 17.35
CA TRP A 495 26.26 -2.03 17.76
C TRP A 495 25.35 -0.80 17.81
N VAL A 496 24.46 -0.61 16.82
CA VAL A 496 23.52 0.52 16.84
C VAL A 496 22.57 0.43 18.02
N VAL A 497 22.04 -0.76 18.33
CA VAL A 497 21.16 -0.96 19.49
C VAL A 497 21.88 -0.64 20.81
N GLN A 498 23.15 -1.03 20.95
CA GLN A 498 23.92 -0.88 22.20
C GLN A 498 24.42 0.54 22.44
N GLU A 499 24.97 1.19 21.41
CA GLU A 499 25.64 2.49 21.55
C GLU A 499 24.73 3.69 21.23
N HIS A 500 23.62 3.47 20.49
CA HIS A 500 22.75 4.55 19.99
C HIS A 500 21.26 4.24 20.23
N PRO A 501 20.81 4.13 21.50
CA PRO A 501 19.42 3.82 21.84
C PRO A 501 18.42 4.86 21.32
N ASP A 502 18.85 6.12 21.15
CA ASP A 502 18.06 7.22 20.58
C ASP A 502 17.65 6.99 19.12
N ARG A 503 18.31 6.07 18.41
CA ARG A 503 18.08 5.80 16.98
C ARG A 503 17.18 4.60 16.72
N ILE A 504 16.92 3.77 17.73
CA ILE A 504 16.27 2.46 17.57
C ILE A 504 14.89 2.59 16.92
N VAL A 505 14.05 3.53 17.38
CA VAL A 505 12.68 3.72 16.86
C VAL A 505 12.67 4.10 15.37
N SER A 506 13.66 4.86 14.90
CA SER A 506 13.73 5.35 13.52
C SER A 506 14.16 4.30 12.50
N ILE A 507 14.83 3.23 12.93
CA ILE A 507 15.36 2.17 12.05
C ILE A 507 14.96 0.76 12.53
N ALA A 508 13.89 0.66 13.33
CA ALA A 508 13.46 -0.57 13.99
C ALA A 508 13.20 -1.72 13.01
N ASP A 509 12.73 -1.42 11.80
CA ASP A 509 12.45 -2.42 10.77
C ASP A 509 13.68 -3.26 10.42
N VAL A 510 14.86 -2.65 10.28
CA VAL A 510 16.10 -3.37 10.01
C VAL A 510 16.65 -4.05 11.27
N LEU A 511 16.52 -3.40 12.42
CA LEU A 511 17.04 -3.95 13.69
C LEU A 511 16.28 -5.20 14.14
N LEU A 512 14.96 -5.22 13.97
CA LEU A 512 14.12 -6.38 14.29
C LEU A 512 14.37 -7.57 13.37
N GLU A 513 14.79 -7.35 12.13
CA GLU A 513 15.16 -8.43 11.22
C GLU A 513 16.54 -9.02 11.50
N LEU A 514 17.53 -8.18 11.87
CA LEU A 514 18.93 -8.59 11.97
C LEU A 514 19.43 -8.85 13.40
N ALA A 515 18.84 -8.20 14.39
CA ALA A 515 19.22 -8.32 15.79
C ALA A 515 18.00 -8.28 16.75
N PRO A 516 16.95 -9.11 16.53
CA PRO A 516 15.72 -9.07 17.31
C PRO A 516 15.94 -9.25 18.82
N HIS A 517 16.90 -10.10 19.21
CA HIS A 517 17.23 -10.35 20.63
C HIS A 517 17.67 -9.09 21.39
N ALA A 518 18.31 -8.14 20.71
CA ALA A 518 18.72 -6.87 21.33
C ALA A 518 17.70 -5.76 21.08
N ALA A 519 17.10 -5.73 19.88
CA ALA A 519 16.17 -4.70 19.47
C ALA A 519 14.84 -4.74 20.24
N ILE A 520 14.31 -5.94 20.53
CA ILE A 520 13.03 -6.08 21.24
C ILE A 520 13.11 -5.52 22.67
N PRO A 521 14.06 -5.95 23.55
CA PRO A 521 14.19 -5.36 24.87
C PRO A 521 14.42 -3.85 24.84
N ALA A 522 15.23 -3.36 23.91
CA ALA A 522 15.51 -1.93 23.81
C ALA A 522 14.27 -1.11 23.38
N LEU A 523 13.40 -1.65 22.52
CA LEU A 523 12.11 -1.03 22.18
C LEU A 523 11.15 -1.05 23.37
N LEU A 524 11.17 -2.10 24.19
CA LEU A 524 10.38 -2.19 25.42
C LEU A 524 10.87 -1.17 26.47
N ASP A 525 12.19 -1.00 26.61
CA ASP A 525 12.79 0.04 27.48
C ASP A 525 12.38 1.45 27.03
N GLN A 526 12.40 1.73 25.72
CA GLN A 526 11.91 3.00 25.17
C GLN A 526 10.41 3.22 25.45
N ALA A 527 9.60 2.17 25.44
CA ALA A 527 8.18 2.24 25.80
C ALA A 527 7.93 2.42 27.31
N ALA A 528 8.91 2.08 28.16
CA ALA A 528 8.84 2.20 29.62
C ALA A 528 9.35 3.56 30.16
N GLN A 529 10.24 4.25 29.45
CA GLN A 529 10.92 5.48 29.91
C GLN A 529 10.07 6.79 29.86
N ASP A 530 8.74 6.74 29.93
CA ASP A 530 7.88 7.92 29.71
C ASP A 530 7.82 8.92 30.89
N LEU A 531 8.53 10.05 30.73
CA LEU A 531 8.43 11.29 31.53
C LEU A 531 8.00 12.53 30.69
N LEU A 532 7.51 12.37 29.46
CA LEU A 532 6.97 13.47 28.61
C LEU A 532 5.63 13.04 27.96
N PRO A 533 4.77 13.96 27.46
CA PRO A 533 3.31 13.77 27.38
C PRO A 533 2.77 12.50 26.69
N ALA A 534 2.73 11.43 27.49
CA ALA A 534 1.78 10.33 27.68
C ALA A 534 1.25 9.43 26.55
N HIS A 535 1.32 9.75 25.24
CA HIS A 535 0.69 8.85 24.25
C HIS A 535 1.52 8.52 23.00
N ALA A 536 2.25 9.47 22.42
CA ALA A 536 2.83 9.27 21.09
C ALA A 536 4.01 8.26 21.04
N THR A 537 4.88 8.23 22.05
CA THR A 537 6.16 7.47 22.00
C THR A 537 5.97 6.00 22.40
N ARG A 538 5.26 5.73 23.50
CA ARG A 538 4.86 4.37 23.92
C ARG A 538 4.05 3.65 22.85
N GLU A 539 3.08 4.32 22.25
CA GLU A 539 2.29 3.75 21.14
C GLU A 539 3.18 3.45 19.93
N ARG A 540 4.17 4.30 19.64
CA ARG A 540 5.05 4.09 18.48
C ARG A 540 5.94 2.87 18.62
N ALA A 541 6.61 2.68 19.75
CA ALA A 541 7.52 1.54 19.97
C ALA A 541 6.78 0.19 19.96
N LEU A 542 5.64 0.10 20.66
CA LEU A 542 4.78 -1.10 20.65
C LEU A 542 4.15 -1.33 19.26
N SER A 543 3.78 -0.27 18.54
CA SER A 543 3.27 -0.39 17.17
C SER A 543 4.30 -0.99 16.21
N LEU A 544 5.59 -0.65 16.37
CA LEU A 544 6.66 -1.23 15.53
C LEU A 544 6.83 -2.73 15.77
N LEU A 545 6.78 -3.17 17.03
CA LEU A 545 6.79 -4.60 17.38
C LEU A 545 5.56 -5.32 16.79
N HIS A 546 4.38 -4.70 16.90
CA HIS A 546 3.14 -5.22 16.32
C HIS A 546 3.20 -5.32 14.79
N GLU A 547 3.72 -4.29 14.11
CA GLU A 547 3.88 -4.26 12.64
C GLU A 547 4.85 -5.35 12.18
N TRP A 548 5.96 -5.54 12.90
CA TRP A 548 6.96 -6.57 12.58
C TRP A 548 6.41 -8.00 12.63
N ILE A 549 5.57 -8.33 13.63
CA ILE A 549 4.95 -9.67 13.74
C ILE A 549 3.74 -9.84 12.79
N SER A 550 3.02 -8.76 12.48
CA SER A 550 1.79 -8.79 11.66
C SER A 550 2.03 -8.68 10.16
N SER A 551 3.18 -8.14 9.74
CA SER A 551 3.60 -8.00 8.33
C SER A 551 3.93 -9.32 7.62
N VAL A 552 4.01 -10.43 8.35
CA VAL A 552 4.31 -11.75 7.79
C VAL A 552 3.04 -12.45 7.31
N ARG A 553 3.08 -13.03 6.10
CA ARG A 553 1.95 -13.81 5.58
C ARG A 553 1.86 -15.19 6.25
N PRO A 554 0.64 -15.68 6.53
CA PRO A 554 0.39 -17.04 7.01
C PRO A 554 0.98 -18.08 6.06
N GLY A 555 1.48 -19.20 6.61
CA GLY A 555 2.03 -20.31 5.81
C GLY A 555 3.42 -20.07 5.22
N THR A 556 4.04 -18.92 5.49
CA THR A 556 5.44 -18.63 5.10
C THR A 556 6.48 -19.22 6.05
N GLY A 557 6.03 -19.81 7.16
CA GLY A 557 6.90 -20.35 8.22
C GLY A 557 7.54 -19.30 9.12
N GLN A 558 7.30 -18.00 8.90
CA GLN A 558 7.89 -16.90 9.68
C GLN A 558 6.93 -16.28 10.70
N ALA A 559 5.62 -16.51 10.57
CA ALA A 559 4.61 -15.88 11.42
C ALA A 559 4.73 -16.32 12.89
N LEU A 560 5.00 -17.61 13.13
CA LEU A 560 5.23 -18.16 14.47
C LEU A 560 6.61 -17.80 15.03
N PRO A 561 7.75 -18.00 14.32
CA PRO A 561 9.07 -17.65 14.86
C PRO A 561 9.17 -16.21 15.37
N ARG A 562 8.60 -15.22 14.68
CA ARG A 562 8.63 -13.82 15.15
C ARG A 562 7.80 -13.61 16.41
N ARG A 563 6.64 -14.27 16.50
CA ARG A 563 5.75 -14.21 17.67
C ARG A 563 6.38 -14.88 18.89
N THR A 564 6.99 -16.06 18.71
CA THR A 564 7.78 -16.74 19.74
C THR A 564 8.96 -15.88 20.18
N MET A 565 9.69 -15.27 19.25
CA MET A 565 10.79 -14.36 19.57
C MET A 565 10.33 -13.19 20.43
N LEU A 566 9.22 -12.54 20.07
CA LEU A 566 8.65 -11.45 20.85
C LEU A 566 8.20 -11.93 22.24
N LEU A 567 7.54 -13.08 22.34
CA LEU A 567 7.14 -13.68 23.61
C LEU A 567 8.34 -13.92 24.53
N ASP A 568 9.35 -14.64 24.03
CA ASP A 568 10.53 -15.03 24.81
C ASP A 568 11.34 -13.81 25.28
N GLN A 569 11.56 -12.84 24.38
CA GLN A 569 12.31 -11.62 24.73
C GLN A 569 11.53 -10.73 25.69
N THR A 570 10.20 -10.62 25.56
CA THR A 570 9.36 -9.87 26.50
C THR A 570 9.34 -10.54 27.87
N MET A 571 9.27 -11.88 27.94
CA MET A 571 9.35 -12.63 29.21
C MET A 571 10.70 -12.45 29.90
N SER A 572 11.81 -12.52 29.14
CA SER A 572 13.15 -12.29 29.68
C SER A 572 13.34 -10.86 30.19
N TRP A 573 12.82 -9.88 29.44
CA TRP A 573 12.85 -8.47 29.82
C TRP A 573 12.03 -8.21 31.10
N LEU A 574 10.81 -8.74 31.18
CA LEU A 574 9.96 -8.64 32.36
C LEU A 574 10.63 -9.27 33.59
N SER A 575 11.23 -10.44 33.42
CA SER A 575 11.98 -11.13 34.50
C SER A 575 13.22 -10.37 34.98
N SER A 576 13.74 -9.44 34.17
CA SER A 576 14.89 -8.59 34.48
C SER A 576 14.51 -7.25 35.12
N GLY A 577 13.23 -7.05 35.46
CA GLY A 577 12.72 -5.83 36.08
C GLY A 577 12.01 -4.87 35.13
N GLY A 578 11.60 -5.33 33.95
CA GLY A 578 10.78 -4.55 33.01
C GLY A 578 9.40 -4.19 33.57
N ASP A 579 8.77 -3.16 33.00
CA ASP A 579 7.44 -2.69 33.38
C ASP A 579 6.32 -3.63 32.87
N VAL A 580 5.54 -4.18 33.80
CA VAL A 580 4.39 -5.04 33.53
C VAL A 580 3.36 -4.35 32.63
N ALA A 581 3.16 -3.02 32.78
CA ALA A 581 2.21 -2.25 31.99
C ALA A 581 2.61 -2.16 30.49
N VAL A 582 3.89 -2.32 30.17
CA VAL A 582 4.40 -2.40 28.79
C VAL A 582 4.38 -3.84 28.28
N ALA A 583 4.66 -4.81 29.16
CA ALA A 583 4.69 -6.22 28.81
C ALA A 583 3.32 -6.74 28.37
N VAL A 584 2.23 -6.36 29.07
CA VAL A 584 0.87 -6.83 28.76
C VAL A 584 0.45 -6.50 27.30
N PRO A 585 0.53 -5.27 26.79
CA PRO A 585 0.26 -4.97 25.39
C PRO A 585 1.12 -5.75 24.37
N ALA A 586 2.40 -5.99 24.69
CA ALA A 586 3.29 -6.77 23.85
C ALA A 586 2.83 -8.24 23.76
N PHE A 587 2.46 -8.85 24.88
CA PHE A 587 1.90 -10.21 24.91
C PHE A 587 0.55 -10.32 24.21
N LEU A 588 -0.34 -9.34 24.37
CA LEU A 588 -1.61 -9.32 23.64
C LEU A 588 -1.38 -9.21 22.12
N SER A 589 -0.35 -8.48 21.70
CA SER A 589 0.03 -8.37 20.28
C SER A 589 0.51 -9.71 19.70
N VAL A 590 1.27 -10.50 20.46
CA VAL A 590 1.69 -11.87 20.09
C VAL A 590 0.47 -12.74 19.80
N MET A 591 -0.58 -12.61 20.63
CA MET A 591 -1.78 -13.43 20.56
C MET A 591 -2.77 -13.02 19.46
N LEU A 592 -2.50 -11.97 18.67
CA LEU A 592 -3.45 -11.55 17.64
C LEU A 592 -3.59 -12.60 16.52
N PRO A 593 -4.82 -13.04 16.19
CA PRO A 593 -5.05 -14.12 15.22
C PRO A 593 -4.98 -13.65 13.76
N SER A 594 -4.49 -12.44 13.50
CA SER A 594 -4.52 -11.81 12.18
C SER A 594 -3.14 -11.38 11.69
N HIS A 595 -3.05 -11.20 10.38
CA HIS A 595 -1.91 -10.61 9.70
C HIS A 595 -2.35 -9.43 8.83
N ARG A 596 -1.42 -8.52 8.57
CA ARG A 596 -1.55 -7.41 7.63
C ARG A 596 -0.19 -7.12 7.03
N ALA A 597 0.00 -7.51 5.77
CA ALA A 597 1.20 -7.18 5.01
C ALA A 597 0.88 -6.13 3.95
N LEU A 598 1.72 -5.10 3.86
CA LEU A 598 1.72 -4.13 2.79
C LEU A 598 2.97 -4.37 1.94
N ARG A 599 2.81 -4.55 0.62
CA ARG A 599 3.94 -4.62 -0.29
C ARG A 599 3.73 -3.68 -1.47
N PRO A 600 4.69 -2.78 -1.79
CA PRO A 600 4.67 -2.08 -3.06
C PRO A 600 4.91 -3.08 -4.20
N ASP A 601 4.36 -2.78 -5.37
CA ASP A 601 4.70 -3.51 -6.60
C ASP A 601 6.21 -3.33 -6.91
N PRO A 602 6.91 -4.38 -7.36
CA PRO A 602 8.35 -4.32 -7.60
C PRO A 602 8.78 -3.39 -8.75
N GLY A 603 7.86 -2.91 -9.58
CA GLY A 603 8.11 -1.91 -10.61
C GLY A 603 8.18 -0.49 -10.03
N SER A 604 7.29 0.39 -10.49
CA SER A 604 7.24 1.81 -10.11
C SER A 604 6.91 2.09 -8.63
N GLY A 605 6.53 1.07 -7.86
CA GLY A 605 6.11 1.22 -6.46
C GLY A 605 4.81 2.02 -6.26
N ARG A 606 4.15 2.44 -7.35
CA ARG A 606 2.92 3.26 -7.32
C ARG A 606 1.68 2.46 -6.93
N THR A 607 1.77 1.13 -6.95
CA THR A 607 0.70 0.24 -6.51
C THR A 607 1.11 -0.43 -5.20
N ILE A 608 0.25 -0.37 -4.19
CA ILE A 608 0.45 -1.06 -2.92
C ILE A 608 -0.53 -2.22 -2.85
N ARG A 609 0.00 -3.44 -2.72
CA ARG A 609 -0.79 -4.64 -2.45
C ARG A 609 -0.91 -4.83 -0.94
N ILE A 610 -2.13 -4.68 -0.43
CA ILE A 610 -2.46 -4.93 0.97
C ILE A 610 -3.04 -6.35 1.07
N SER A 611 -2.39 -7.23 1.81
CA SER A 611 -2.93 -8.53 2.20
C SER A 611 -3.26 -8.53 3.68
N ARG A 612 -4.49 -8.90 4.04
CA ARG A 612 -4.97 -9.03 5.41
C ARG A 612 -5.87 -10.25 5.54
N GLY A 613 -5.84 -10.89 6.70
CA GLY A 613 -6.62 -12.09 6.96
C GLY A 613 -6.22 -12.76 8.27
N PRO A 614 -6.91 -13.83 8.67
CA PRO A 614 -6.50 -14.62 9.81
C PRO A 614 -5.23 -15.44 9.52
N LEU A 615 -4.61 -15.96 10.57
CA LEU A 615 -3.55 -16.96 10.51
C LEU A 615 -4.10 -18.34 10.09
N THR A 616 -3.23 -19.28 9.74
CA THR A 616 -3.65 -20.66 9.42
C THR A 616 -4.11 -21.42 10.67
N SER A 617 -4.85 -22.52 10.51
CA SER A 617 -5.27 -23.37 11.66
C SER A 617 -4.07 -23.83 12.50
N GLU A 618 -2.99 -24.29 11.86
CA GLU A 618 -1.76 -24.73 12.55
C GLU A 618 -1.08 -23.60 13.34
N GLU A 619 -1.12 -22.37 12.80
CA GLU A 619 -0.58 -21.19 13.46
C GLU A 619 -1.46 -20.78 14.67
N ILE A 620 -2.78 -20.88 14.56
CA ILE A 620 -3.71 -20.65 15.67
C ILE A 620 -3.54 -21.70 16.79
N ASP A 621 -3.39 -22.97 16.43
CA ASP A 621 -3.13 -24.04 17.41
C ASP A 621 -1.81 -23.82 18.15
N SER A 622 -0.81 -23.29 17.46
CA SER A 622 0.47 -22.92 18.07
C SER A 622 0.33 -21.72 19.00
N LEU A 623 -0.51 -20.73 18.67
CA LEU A 623 -0.85 -19.64 19.59
C LEU A 623 -1.57 -20.14 20.85
N ALA A 624 -2.44 -21.14 20.73
CA ALA A 624 -3.10 -21.75 21.89
C ALA A 624 -2.09 -22.32 22.90
N GLN A 625 -0.94 -22.84 22.43
CA GLN A 625 0.13 -23.33 23.29
C GLN A 625 0.89 -22.21 24.02
N MET A 626 0.88 -20.99 23.49
CA MET A 626 1.51 -19.81 24.12
C MET A 626 0.60 -19.16 25.17
N TRP A 627 -0.71 -19.35 25.08
CA TRP A 627 -1.71 -18.72 25.95
C TRP A 627 -1.46 -18.90 27.45
N PRO A 628 -1.08 -20.07 27.99
CA PRO A 628 -0.83 -20.23 29.42
C PRO A 628 0.22 -19.26 29.98
N GLN A 629 1.27 -18.98 29.21
CA GLN A 629 2.34 -18.05 29.62
C GLN A 629 1.81 -16.60 29.66
N VAL A 630 1.00 -16.22 28.66
CA VAL A 630 0.37 -14.89 28.60
C VAL A 630 -0.62 -14.72 29.75
N LEU A 631 -1.40 -15.75 30.07
CA LEU A 631 -2.36 -15.75 31.17
C LEU A 631 -1.68 -15.52 32.52
N ASP A 632 -0.53 -16.15 32.77
CA ASP A 632 0.22 -15.96 34.01
C ASP A 632 0.71 -14.52 34.19
N VAL A 633 1.11 -13.85 33.10
CA VAL A 633 1.44 -12.42 33.15
C VAL A 633 0.21 -11.58 33.43
N ILE A 634 -0.93 -11.85 32.76
CA ILE A 634 -2.19 -11.14 33.01
C ILE A 634 -2.59 -11.26 34.49
N ARG A 635 -2.45 -12.45 35.09
CA ARG A 635 -2.71 -12.66 36.53
C ARG A 635 -1.82 -11.83 37.44
N GLN A 636 -0.53 -11.71 37.11
CA GLN A 636 0.43 -10.92 37.89
C GLN A 636 0.21 -9.42 37.74
N ALA A 637 -0.26 -8.99 36.57
CA ALA A 637 -0.50 -7.58 36.26
C ALA A 637 -1.71 -7.00 36.99
N ASP A 638 -2.67 -7.86 37.38
CA ASP A 638 -3.98 -7.47 37.93
C ASP A 638 -4.60 -6.27 37.16
N PRO A 639 -4.95 -6.48 35.88
CA PRO A 639 -5.25 -5.39 34.97
C PRO A 639 -6.44 -4.57 35.46
N THR A 640 -6.23 -3.26 35.56
CA THR A 640 -7.30 -2.28 35.83
C THR A 640 -8.05 -1.87 34.57
N ASP A 641 -7.49 -2.11 33.37
CA ASP A 641 -8.17 -1.91 32.08
C ASP A 641 -8.23 -3.25 31.33
N TRP A 642 -9.45 -3.77 31.16
CA TRP A 642 -9.71 -5.03 30.47
C TRP A 642 -9.98 -4.85 28.97
N THR A 643 -10.03 -3.62 28.47
CA THR A 643 -10.39 -3.31 27.08
C THR A 643 -9.49 -4.02 26.05
N PRO A 644 -8.15 -4.07 26.20
CA PRO A 644 -7.29 -4.77 25.25
C PRO A 644 -7.53 -6.29 25.23
N ILE A 645 -7.74 -6.90 26.39
CA ILE A 645 -8.05 -8.33 26.55
C ILE A 645 -9.42 -8.62 25.91
N HIS A 646 -10.39 -7.72 26.09
CA HIS A 646 -11.70 -7.83 25.50
C HIS A 646 -11.67 -7.82 23.97
N ARG A 647 -10.95 -6.88 23.38
CA ARG A 647 -10.79 -6.83 21.92
C ARG A 647 -10.15 -8.11 21.37
N LEU A 648 -9.11 -8.62 22.04
CA LEU A 648 -8.46 -9.87 21.65
C LEU A 648 -9.45 -11.04 21.67
N LEU A 649 -10.18 -11.23 22.78
CA LEU A 649 -11.12 -12.34 22.92
C LEU A 649 -12.26 -12.24 21.90
N GLN A 650 -12.76 -11.04 21.60
CA GLN A 650 -13.78 -10.85 20.55
C GLN A 650 -13.29 -11.28 19.16
N MET A 651 -12.02 -11.05 18.82
CA MET A 651 -11.47 -11.48 17.53
C MET A 651 -11.48 -13.00 17.39
N TYR A 652 -11.24 -13.73 18.49
CA TYR A 652 -11.32 -15.19 18.53
C TYR A 652 -12.76 -15.72 18.56
N ALA A 653 -13.64 -15.10 19.35
CA ALA A 653 -15.03 -15.53 19.48
C ALA A 653 -15.85 -15.27 18.20
N TYR A 654 -15.55 -14.18 17.48
CA TYR A 654 -16.27 -13.73 16.29
C TYR A 654 -15.31 -13.57 15.09
N PRO A 655 -14.72 -14.66 14.59
CA PRO A 655 -13.68 -14.60 13.56
C PRO A 655 -14.14 -13.95 12.24
N GLY A 656 -15.45 -13.96 11.96
CA GLY A 656 -16.03 -13.28 10.79
C GLY A 656 -15.89 -11.74 10.79
N ARG A 657 -15.43 -11.15 11.90
CA ARG A 657 -15.05 -9.73 11.94
C ARG A 657 -13.67 -9.45 11.35
N ILE A 658 -12.84 -10.48 11.18
CA ILE A 658 -11.52 -10.34 10.55
C ILE A 658 -11.70 -10.26 9.03
N PRO A 659 -11.25 -9.19 8.37
CA PRO A 659 -11.38 -9.06 6.92
C PRO A 659 -10.53 -10.13 6.21
N GLY A 660 -11.14 -10.87 5.28
CA GLY A 660 -10.47 -11.88 4.47
C GLY A 660 -11.23 -13.21 4.46
N ALA A 661 -10.97 -14.05 3.47
CA ALA A 661 -11.46 -15.42 3.46
C ALA A 661 -10.48 -16.31 4.23
N ALA A 662 -10.99 -17.10 5.17
CA ALA A 662 -10.25 -18.13 5.88
C ALA A 662 -10.83 -19.51 5.57
N GLU A 663 -10.02 -20.54 5.79
CA GLU A 663 -10.53 -21.91 5.86
C GLU A 663 -11.42 -22.07 7.08
N SER A 664 -12.49 -22.87 6.97
CA SER A 664 -13.43 -23.10 8.08
C SER A 664 -12.74 -23.67 9.32
N THR A 665 -11.69 -24.47 9.11
CA THR A 665 -10.84 -25.06 10.16
C THR A 665 -10.16 -24.00 11.03
N ALA A 666 -9.67 -22.89 10.44
CA ALA A 666 -9.05 -21.81 11.20
C ALA A 666 -10.07 -21.10 12.10
N TYR A 667 -11.31 -20.90 11.62
CA TYR A 667 -12.38 -20.31 12.43
C TYR A 667 -12.80 -21.21 13.60
N ASP A 668 -12.80 -22.52 13.38
CA ASP A 668 -13.10 -23.48 14.45
C ASP A 668 -11.98 -23.51 15.49
N ALA A 669 -10.72 -23.52 15.09
CA ALA A 669 -9.57 -23.40 15.98
C ALA A 669 -9.60 -22.10 16.80
N MET A 670 -9.93 -20.98 16.16
CA MET A 670 -10.08 -19.70 16.86
C MET A 670 -11.19 -19.73 17.92
N ARG A 671 -12.36 -20.31 17.61
CA ARG A 671 -13.45 -20.45 18.58
C ARG A 671 -13.09 -21.38 19.73
N GLN A 672 -12.33 -22.44 19.48
CA GLN A 672 -11.83 -23.33 20.52
C GLN A 672 -10.88 -22.58 21.48
N LEU A 673 -9.95 -21.78 20.94
CA LEU A 673 -9.09 -20.94 21.77
C LEU A 673 -9.88 -19.86 22.52
N ALA A 674 -10.90 -19.25 21.89
CA ALA A 674 -11.82 -18.32 22.56
C ALA A 674 -12.49 -18.98 23.77
N ALA A 675 -12.90 -20.24 23.64
CA ALA A 675 -13.52 -20.99 24.72
C ALA A 675 -12.57 -21.22 25.89
N GLN A 676 -11.34 -21.62 25.59
CA GLN A 676 -10.28 -21.78 26.58
C GLN A 676 -10.00 -20.45 27.31
N MET A 677 -9.75 -19.37 26.56
CA MET A 677 -9.52 -18.03 27.11
C MET A 677 -10.68 -17.57 28.00
N THR A 678 -11.93 -17.79 27.58
CA THR A 678 -13.12 -17.42 28.35
C THR A 678 -13.17 -18.14 29.71
N SER A 679 -12.89 -19.45 29.71
CA SER A 679 -12.82 -20.23 30.94
C SER A 679 -11.68 -19.74 31.85
N ASP A 680 -10.49 -19.54 31.30
CA ASP A 680 -9.32 -19.13 32.07
C ASP A 680 -9.48 -17.74 32.70
N LEU A 681 -9.97 -16.77 31.92
CA LEU A 681 -10.18 -15.39 32.38
C LEU A 681 -11.30 -15.27 33.42
N SER A 682 -12.27 -16.20 33.45
CA SER A 682 -13.34 -16.20 34.45
C SER A 682 -12.80 -16.33 35.89
N SER A 683 -11.68 -17.04 36.06
CA SER A 683 -11.01 -17.19 37.35
C SER A 683 -10.26 -15.92 37.77
N VAL A 684 -9.68 -15.19 36.81
CA VAL A 684 -8.92 -13.96 37.05
C VAL A 684 -9.86 -12.79 37.35
N ALA A 685 -11.01 -12.74 36.66
CA ALA A 685 -12.03 -11.71 36.80
C ALA A 685 -12.92 -11.87 38.06
N ALA A 686 -12.50 -12.64 39.06
CA ALA A 686 -13.40 -13.05 40.14
C ALA A 686 -13.98 -11.87 40.95
N ALA A 687 -13.22 -10.79 41.12
CA ALA A 687 -13.63 -9.60 41.85
C ALA A 687 -14.23 -8.48 40.95
N GLN A 688 -14.44 -8.76 39.65
CA GLN A 688 -14.79 -7.73 38.67
C GLN A 688 -16.15 -8.06 38.00
N PRO A 689 -17.30 -7.66 38.58
CA PRO A 689 -18.64 -7.94 38.04
C PRO A 689 -18.81 -7.57 36.56
N GLY A 690 -18.31 -6.41 36.14
CA GLY A 690 -18.36 -6.00 34.73
C GLY A 690 -17.61 -6.96 33.82
N VAL A 691 -16.46 -7.46 34.29
CA VAL A 691 -15.64 -8.43 33.56
C VAL A 691 -16.27 -9.84 33.60
N ARG A 692 -17.10 -10.18 34.58
CA ARG A 692 -17.85 -11.45 34.57
C ARG A 692 -19.04 -11.41 33.62
N HIS A 693 -19.69 -10.26 33.50
CA HIS A 693 -20.83 -10.06 32.60
C HIS A 693 -20.46 -10.34 31.13
N TRP A 694 -19.43 -9.65 30.58
CA TRP A 694 -19.04 -9.87 29.17
C TRP A 694 -18.50 -11.29 28.91
N LEU A 695 -17.78 -11.91 29.86
CA LEU A 695 -17.35 -13.31 29.74
C LEU A 695 -18.56 -14.26 29.67
N LYS A 696 -19.63 -14.00 30.43
CA LYS A 696 -20.87 -14.77 30.31
C LYS A 696 -21.54 -14.59 28.96
N GLN A 697 -21.57 -13.38 28.41
CA GLN A 697 -22.10 -13.13 27.07
C GLN A 697 -21.33 -13.93 26.02
N ILE A 698 -20.00 -13.88 26.04
CA ILE A 698 -19.14 -14.62 25.12
C ILE A 698 -19.31 -16.14 25.30
N ALA A 699 -19.36 -16.63 26.54
CA ALA A 699 -19.63 -18.04 26.83
C ALA A 699 -20.99 -18.49 26.27
N GLY A 700 -22.03 -17.67 26.37
CA GLY A 700 -23.35 -17.93 25.81
C GLY A 700 -23.36 -17.98 24.28
N ASP A 701 -22.66 -17.04 23.64
CA ASP A 701 -22.53 -16.99 22.18
C ASP A 701 -21.73 -18.19 21.63
N LEU A 702 -20.68 -18.60 22.34
CA LEU A 702 -19.89 -19.80 22.05
C LEU A 702 -20.55 -21.11 22.51
N ARG A 703 -21.68 -21.03 23.21
CA ARG A 703 -22.43 -22.17 23.79
C ARG A 703 -21.60 -23.04 24.75
N LEU A 704 -20.79 -22.39 25.58
CA LEU A 704 -19.96 -23.04 26.59
C LEU A 704 -20.77 -23.27 27.87
N ASP A 705 -20.58 -24.44 28.49
CA ASP A 705 -21.14 -24.74 29.81
C ASP A 705 -20.17 -24.27 30.91
N VAL A 706 -19.99 -22.95 31.02
CA VAL A 706 -19.18 -22.32 32.08
C VAL A 706 -20.10 -21.65 33.09
N GLN A 707 -19.96 -22.06 34.34
CA GLN A 707 -20.65 -21.44 35.47
C GLN A 707 -19.87 -20.19 35.89
N ILE A 708 -20.39 -19.03 35.46
CA ILE A 708 -19.90 -17.71 35.87
C ILE A 708 -20.97 -17.11 36.77
N GLU A 709 -20.63 -16.87 38.02
CA GLU A 709 -21.49 -16.22 39.00
C GLU A 709 -21.52 -14.71 38.72
N LEU A 710 -22.72 -14.18 38.51
CA LEU A 710 -22.95 -12.77 38.19
C LEU A 710 -23.46 -12.04 39.42
N ASP A 711 -23.16 -10.76 39.52
CA ASP A 711 -23.69 -9.90 40.58
C ASP A 711 -25.11 -9.46 40.23
N ASP A 712 -26.08 -9.79 41.09
CA ASP A 712 -27.51 -9.56 40.82
C ASP A 712 -27.85 -8.07 40.65
N GLN A 713 -27.15 -7.18 41.36
CA GLN A 713 -27.39 -5.73 41.27
C GLN A 713 -26.82 -5.19 39.96
N PHE A 714 -25.61 -5.60 39.59
CA PHE A 714 -24.95 -5.26 38.33
C PHE A 714 -25.77 -5.72 37.12
N GLU A 715 -26.24 -6.98 37.12
CA GLU A 715 -27.08 -7.54 36.05
C GLU A 715 -28.44 -6.85 35.93
N THR A 716 -28.94 -6.29 37.02
CA THR A 716 -30.18 -5.51 37.00
C THR A 716 -29.96 -4.15 36.33
N LEU A 717 -28.78 -3.55 36.41
CA LEU A 717 -28.48 -2.24 35.81
C LEU A 717 -27.90 -2.30 34.39
N CYS A 718 -27.38 -3.46 33.95
CA CYS A 718 -26.86 -3.64 32.60
C CYS A 718 -27.92 -3.87 31.51
N GLY A 719 -29.21 -3.88 31.89
CA GLY A 719 -30.32 -4.05 30.95
C GLY A 719 -30.80 -5.50 30.78
N PRO A 720 -31.86 -5.72 29.98
CA PRO A 720 -32.43 -7.05 29.77
C PRO A 720 -31.47 -7.96 29.00
N ALA A 721 -31.50 -9.25 29.31
CA ALA A 721 -30.68 -10.24 28.62
C ALA A 721 -31.02 -10.28 27.11
N ARG A 722 -30.02 -10.55 26.27
CA ARG A 722 -30.24 -10.70 24.82
C ARG A 722 -31.09 -11.94 24.54
N CYS A 723 -32.21 -11.74 23.85
CA CYS A 723 -33.14 -12.81 23.48
C CYS A 723 -33.09 -13.11 21.98
N ARG A 724 -33.29 -14.38 21.60
CA ARG A 724 -33.30 -14.82 20.19
C ARG A 724 -34.66 -14.64 19.51
N SER A 725 -35.73 -14.39 20.27
CA SER A 725 -37.08 -14.17 19.75
C SER A 725 -37.73 -12.94 20.39
N VAL A 726 -38.70 -12.35 19.67
CA VAL A 726 -39.47 -11.18 20.14
C VAL A 726 -40.34 -11.52 21.36
N ALA A 727 -40.86 -12.75 21.43
CA ALA A 727 -41.67 -13.21 22.56
C ALA A 727 -40.82 -13.36 23.83
N ASP A 728 -39.62 -13.93 23.71
CA ASP A 728 -38.66 -14.05 24.81
C ASP A 728 -38.19 -12.66 25.27
N LEU A 729 -38.00 -11.73 24.34
CA LEU A 729 -37.62 -10.35 24.64
C LEU A 729 -38.68 -9.65 25.50
N HIS A 730 -39.96 -9.77 25.17
CA HIS A 730 -41.02 -9.15 25.97
C HIS A 730 -41.14 -9.77 27.38
N ALA A 731 -41.01 -11.09 27.47
CA ALA A 731 -40.99 -11.79 28.75
C ALA A 731 -39.77 -11.43 29.60
N GLU A 732 -38.60 -11.22 28.99
CA GLU A 732 -37.39 -10.77 29.68
C GLU A 732 -37.47 -9.30 30.08
N GLN A 733 -38.01 -8.42 29.23
CA GLN A 733 -38.28 -7.02 29.58
C GLN A 733 -39.21 -6.91 30.80
N THR A 734 -40.25 -7.74 30.85
CA THR A 734 -41.17 -7.77 32.00
C THR A 734 -40.47 -8.23 33.27
N ARG A 735 -39.67 -9.30 33.21
CA ARG A 735 -38.86 -9.79 34.34
C ARG A 735 -37.81 -8.77 34.78
N HIS A 736 -37.18 -8.09 33.83
CA HIS A 736 -36.20 -7.04 34.10
C HIS A 736 -36.83 -5.82 34.78
N ALA A 737 -38.00 -5.37 34.30
CA ALA A 737 -38.75 -4.28 34.94
C ALA A 737 -39.14 -4.62 36.38
N GLU A 738 -39.51 -5.88 36.66
CA GLU A 738 -39.80 -6.34 38.01
C GLU A 738 -38.54 -6.38 38.91
N ARG A 739 -37.38 -6.78 38.37
CA ARG A 739 -36.10 -6.70 39.09
C ARG A 739 -35.75 -5.27 39.46
N ILE A 740 -35.89 -4.32 38.52
CA ILE A 740 -35.70 -2.88 38.78
C ILE A 740 -36.65 -2.39 39.88
N ARG A 741 -37.92 -2.84 39.85
CA ARG A 741 -38.92 -2.49 40.88
C ARG A 741 -38.55 -2.97 42.26
N LEU A 742 -38.13 -4.22 42.39
CA LEU A 742 -37.70 -4.77 43.67
C LEU A 742 -36.42 -4.07 44.18
N LEU A 743 -35.46 -3.81 43.29
CA LEU A 743 -34.23 -3.09 43.62
C LEU A 743 -34.52 -1.65 44.07
N ALA A 744 -35.39 -0.92 43.35
CA ALA A 744 -35.81 0.43 43.71
C ALA A 744 -36.48 0.49 45.08
N GLN A 745 -37.35 -0.49 45.41
CA GLN A 745 -38.03 -0.57 46.70
C GLN A 745 -37.05 -0.82 47.86
N ASP A 746 -36.07 -1.71 47.67
CA ASP A 746 -35.03 -1.97 48.66
C ASP A 746 -34.11 -0.74 48.83
N TRP A 747 -33.65 -0.14 47.74
CA TRP A 747 -32.73 0.99 47.77
C TRP A 747 -33.37 2.28 48.29
N ALA A 748 -34.67 2.50 48.06
CA ALA A 748 -35.40 3.65 48.59
C ALA A 748 -35.48 3.68 50.13
N GLN A 749 -35.34 2.52 50.79
CA GLN A 749 -35.39 2.36 52.25
C GLN A 749 -34.00 2.49 52.92
N ARG A 750 -32.93 2.62 52.13
CA ARG A 750 -31.55 2.74 52.61
C ARG A 750 -31.12 4.21 52.68
N PRO A 751 -30.07 4.55 53.45
CA PRO A 751 -29.52 5.90 53.45
C PRO A 751 -29.04 6.31 52.04
N PRO A 752 -29.45 7.49 51.49
CA PRO A 752 -29.12 7.88 50.12
C PRO A 752 -27.64 7.81 49.76
N ALA A 753 -26.76 8.26 50.67
CA ALA A 753 -25.31 8.25 50.45
C ALA A 753 -24.76 6.84 50.21
N GLN A 754 -25.26 5.81 50.92
CA GLN A 754 -24.78 4.42 50.74
C GLN A 754 -25.17 3.85 49.37
N VAL A 755 -26.36 4.20 48.88
CA VAL A 755 -26.83 3.74 47.59
C VAL A 755 -26.08 4.43 46.46
N LEU A 756 -25.82 5.74 46.57
CA LEU A 756 -25.01 6.47 45.59
C LEU A 756 -23.58 5.92 45.49
N THR A 757 -22.95 5.55 46.61
CA THR A 757 -21.65 4.84 46.59
C THR A 757 -21.74 3.51 45.85
N SER A 758 -22.78 2.72 46.10
CA SER A 758 -22.98 1.42 45.42
C SER A 758 -23.14 1.58 43.90
N ILE A 759 -23.86 2.62 43.46
CA ILE A 759 -24.02 2.94 42.03
C ILE A 759 -22.68 3.35 41.41
N ALA A 760 -21.91 4.21 42.09
CA ALA A 760 -20.59 4.64 41.63
C ALA A 760 -19.62 3.46 41.45
N GLU A 761 -19.66 2.48 42.37
CA GLU A 761 -18.90 1.23 42.26
C GLU A 761 -19.32 0.41 41.02
N ILE A 762 -20.63 0.25 40.78
CA ILE A 762 -21.17 -0.45 39.61
C ILE A 762 -20.77 0.25 38.31
N GLU A 763 -20.81 1.58 38.26
CA GLU A 763 -20.35 2.37 37.11
C GLU A 763 -18.85 2.23 36.86
N HIS A 764 -18.04 2.20 37.92
CA HIS A 764 -16.61 1.94 37.81
C HIS A 764 -16.34 0.54 37.24
N GLN A 765 -17.09 -0.46 37.69
CA GLN A 765 -17.02 -1.84 37.17
C GLN A 765 -17.43 -1.92 35.70
N ALA A 766 -18.49 -1.23 35.29
CA ALA A 766 -18.91 -1.15 33.89
C ALA A 766 -17.83 -0.50 33.00
N ARG A 767 -17.26 0.64 33.43
CA ARG A 767 -16.17 1.33 32.71
C ARG A 767 -14.92 0.46 32.58
N THR A 768 -14.55 -0.26 33.64
CA THR A 768 -13.41 -1.20 33.66
C THR A 768 -13.58 -2.31 32.61
N ALA A 769 -14.82 -2.74 32.36
CA ALA A 769 -15.17 -3.69 31.32
C ALA A 769 -15.36 -3.07 29.91
N GLY A 770 -15.16 -1.75 29.76
CA GLY A 770 -15.44 -1.03 28.53
C GLY A 770 -16.93 -0.99 28.16
N MET A 771 -17.80 -1.07 29.17
CA MET A 771 -19.26 -1.06 29.04
C MET A 771 -19.85 0.25 29.55
N GLN A 772 -21.09 0.52 29.14
CA GLN A 772 -21.95 1.52 29.74
C GLN A 772 -23.19 0.83 30.31
N LEU A 773 -23.66 1.34 31.46
CA LEU A 773 -24.92 0.87 32.06
C LEU A 773 -26.10 1.25 31.16
N ASP A 774 -27.20 0.51 31.27
CA ASP A 774 -28.39 0.80 30.47
C ASP A 774 -29.10 2.04 31.02
N ALA A 775 -29.12 3.11 30.22
CA ALA A 775 -29.72 4.38 30.62
C ALA A 775 -31.23 4.27 30.90
N ARG A 776 -31.94 3.32 30.28
CA ARG A 776 -33.38 3.12 30.54
C ARG A 776 -33.61 2.45 31.89
N SER A 777 -32.78 1.46 32.24
CA SER A 777 -32.78 0.84 33.56
C SER A 777 -32.48 1.85 34.66
N LEU A 778 -31.47 2.71 34.48
CA LEU A 778 -31.15 3.78 35.43
C LEU A 778 -32.28 4.81 35.58
N LEU A 779 -32.93 5.20 34.48
CA LEU A 779 -34.08 6.11 34.52
C LEU A 779 -35.29 5.49 35.22
N ALA A 780 -35.60 4.22 34.92
CA ALA A 780 -36.69 3.48 35.56
C ALA A 780 -36.44 3.31 37.06
N LEU A 781 -35.20 2.96 37.43
CA LEU A 781 -34.76 2.84 38.83
C LEU A 781 -34.93 4.17 39.56
N SER A 782 -34.39 5.27 39.02
CA SER A 782 -34.49 6.61 39.61
C SER A 782 -35.96 7.03 39.80
N THR A 783 -36.80 6.80 38.79
CA THR A 783 -38.24 7.14 38.85
C THR A 783 -38.94 6.38 39.98
N GLN A 784 -38.74 5.06 40.06
CA GLN A 784 -39.38 4.21 41.07
C GLN A 784 -38.83 4.48 42.48
N MET A 785 -37.53 4.77 42.61
CA MET A 785 -36.94 5.18 43.88
C MET A 785 -37.51 6.52 44.35
N ALA A 786 -37.63 7.50 43.45
CA ALA A 786 -38.20 8.81 43.78
C ALA A 786 -39.68 8.71 44.20
N GLU A 787 -40.45 7.78 43.62
CA GLU A 787 -41.84 7.50 44.03
C GLU A 787 -41.93 6.82 45.40
N ALA A 788 -41.00 5.92 45.72
CA ALA A 788 -40.99 5.14 46.96
C ALA A 788 -40.26 5.83 48.13
N ALA A 789 -39.46 6.86 47.87
CA ALA A 789 -38.68 7.56 48.89
C ALA A 789 -39.58 8.44 49.79
N ASP A 790 -39.40 8.31 51.11
CA ASP A 790 -40.11 9.12 52.11
C ASP A 790 -39.75 10.60 52.03
N SER A 791 -38.48 10.92 51.75
CA SER A 791 -37.97 12.29 51.55
C SER A 791 -37.12 12.37 50.28
N PRO A 792 -37.72 12.72 49.12
CA PRO A 792 -36.98 12.91 47.87
C PRO A 792 -35.92 14.02 47.95
N ALA A 793 -36.11 15.00 48.84
CA ALA A 793 -35.15 16.08 49.09
C ALA A 793 -33.81 15.57 49.67
N ASP A 794 -33.84 14.55 50.52
CA ASP A 794 -32.63 13.98 51.15
C ASP A 794 -31.71 13.33 50.09
N TRP A 795 -32.29 12.73 49.05
CA TRP A 795 -31.55 12.17 47.92
C TRP A 795 -30.81 13.23 47.13
N ILE A 796 -31.43 14.38 46.90
CA ILE A 796 -30.82 15.50 46.16
C ILE A 796 -29.67 16.09 46.96
N ARG A 797 -29.82 16.26 48.28
CA ARG A 797 -28.72 16.71 49.16
C ARG A 797 -27.56 15.72 49.12
N ALA A 798 -27.84 14.42 49.22
CA ALA A 798 -26.79 13.40 49.12
C ALA A 798 -26.08 13.39 47.76
N MET A 799 -26.79 13.67 46.65
CA MET A 799 -26.18 13.82 45.32
C MET A 799 -25.34 15.10 45.19
N LEU A 800 -25.72 16.18 45.88
CA LEU A 800 -24.95 17.44 45.91
C LEU A 800 -23.69 17.34 46.78
N ASP A 801 -23.76 16.60 47.88
CA ASP A 801 -22.66 16.42 48.84
C ASP A 801 -21.68 15.29 48.45
N GLY A 802 -22.08 14.39 47.55
CA GLY A 802 -21.34 13.20 47.16
C GLY A 802 -20.63 13.28 45.80
N ASP A 803 -19.96 12.18 45.42
CA ASP A 803 -19.33 12.06 44.10
C ASP A 803 -20.38 11.98 42.97
N PRO A 804 -20.08 12.52 41.77
CA PRO A 804 -20.99 12.46 40.62
C PRO A 804 -21.31 11.00 40.23
N THR A 805 -22.60 10.70 40.07
CA THR A 805 -23.10 9.42 39.56
C THR A 805 -23.93 9.62 38.29
N THR A 806 -24.15 8.56 37.51
CA THR A 806 -25.02 8.56 36.33
C THR A 806 -26.50 8.37 36.67
N LEU A 807 -26.86 8.20 37.95
CA LEU A 807 -28.25 8.09 38.38
C LEU A 807 -29.00 9.41 38.10
N PRO A 808 -30.09 9.41 37.31
CA PRO A 808 -30.78 10.65 36.96
C PRO A 808 -31.39 11.34 38.18
N ALA A 809 -30.95 12.56 38.51
CA ALA A 809 -31.50 13.32 39.64
C ALA A 809 -32.88 13.95 39.35
N GLU A 810 -33.30 13.99 38.07
CA GLU A 810 -34.55 14.66 37.64
C GLU A 810 -35.77 14.12 38.39
N ALA A 811 -35.90 12.81 38.56
CA ALA A 811 -37.09 12.20 39.18
C ALA A 811 -37.28 12.65 40.64
N PHE A 812 -36.19 12.69 41.42
CA PHE A 812 -36.20 13.15 42.81
C PHE A 812 -36.53 14.64 42.91
N LEU A 813 -35.90 15.48 42.08
CA LEU A 813 -36.11 16.92 42.07
C LEU A 813 -37.54 17.27 41.61
N ARG A 814 -38.05 16.56 40.61
CA ARG A 814 -39.43 16.70 40.13
C ARG A 814 -40.44 16.27 41.19
N ARG A 815 -40.18 15.16 41.91
CA ARG A 815 -41.04 14.72 43.01
C ARG A 815 -41.07 15.74 44.14
N THR A 816 -39.90 16.29 44.50
CA THR A 816 -39.76 17.35 45.52
C THR A 816 -40.56 18.60 45.13
N ALA A 817 -40.49 19.03 43.87
CA ALA A 817 -41.27 20.16 43.35
C ALA A 817 -42.78 19.84 43.35
N SER A 818 -43.19 18.64 42.93
CA SER A 818 -44.61 18.23 42.89
C SER A 818 -45.28 18.14 44.26
N GLN A 819 -44.49 17.94 45.32
CA GLN A 819 -44.95 17.92 46.72
C GLN A 819 -44.96 19.32 47.37
N GLU A 820 -44.58 20.36 46.63
CA GLU A 820 -44.41 21.73 47.14
C GLU A 820 -43.50 21.80 48.38
N HIS A 821 -42.48 20.94 48.45
CA HIS A 821 -41.57 20.88 49.59
C HIS A 821 -40.86 22.24 49.78
N PRO A 822 -40.76 22.79 51.01
CA PRO A 822 -40.26 24.16 51.23
C PRO A 822 -38.91 24.49 50.59
N GLU A 823 -38.04 23.49 50.43
CA GLU A 823 -36.68 23.63 49.87
C GLU A 823 -36.57 23.38 48.37
N TRP A 824 -37.67 23.14 47.64
CA TRP A 824 -37.59 22.72 46.23
C TRP A 824 -36.92 23.76 45.32
N ASP A 825 -37.16 25.06 45.53
CA ASP A 825 -36.51 26.15 44.79
C ASP A 825 -35.00 26.21 45.11
N SER A 826 -34.63 26.17 46.40
CA SER A 826 -33.22 26.22 46.80
C SER A 826 -32.43 25.01 46.32
N LEU A 827 -33.02 23.81 46.36
CA LEU A 827 -32.40 22.59 45.83
C LEU A 827 -32.27 22.63 44.30
N THR A 828 -33.27 23.14 43.58
CA THR A 828 -33.19 23.30 42.11
C THR A 828 -32.05 24.26 41.73
N ARG A 829 -31.88 25.36 42.47
CA ARG A 829 -30.75 26.30 42.27
C ARG A 829 -29.40 25.66 42.57
N ALA A 830 -29.31 24.85 43.62
CA ALA A 830 -28.10 24.11 43.95
C ALA A 830 -27.74 23.12 42.82
N CYS A 831 -28.72 22.40 42.26
CA CYS A 831 -28.52 21.52 41.11
C CYS A 831 -28.08 22.29 39.85
N LEU A 832 -28.64 23.48 39.58
CA LEU A 832 -28.21 24.32 38.45
C LEU A 832 -26.73 24.75 38.59
N ALA A 833 -26.27 25.01 39.81
CA ALA A 833 -24.90 25.41 40.09
C ALA A 833 -23.89 24.24 39.97
N ALA A 834 -24.33 22.99 40.14
CA ALA A 834 -23.47 21.80 40.08
C ALA A 834 -23.43 21.19 38.66
N ASP A 835 -22.25 21.13 38.02
CA ASP A 835 -22.10 20.67 36.63
C ASP A 835 -22.77 19.32 36.33
N SER A 836 -22.61 18.33 37.23
CA SER A 836 -23.14 16.98 37.09
C SER A 836 -24.67 16.90 37.24
N LEU A 837 -25.29 17.83 37.98
CA LEU A 837 -26.73 17.84 38.28
C LEU A 837 -27.49 18.91 37.51
N ARG A 838 -26.78 19.80 36.80
CA ARG A 838 -27.36 20.88 36.00
C ARG A 838 -28.44 20.40 35.02
N PRO A 839 -28.29 19.28 34.29
CA PRO A 839 -29.36 18.78 33.43
C PRO A 839 -30.68 18.56 34.17
N ALA A 840 -30.64 17.99 35.37
CA ALA A 840 -31.83 17.78 36.19
C ALA A 840 -32.42 19.10 36.71
N GLY A 841 -31.56 20.03 37.13
CA GLY A 841 -31.96 21.39 37.52
C GLY A 841 -32.66 22.14 36.39
N LEU A 842 -32.09 22.12 35.18
CA LEU A 842 -32.67 22.71 33.98
C LEU A 842 -34.01 22.07 33.64
N ALA A 843 -34.08 20.74 33.62
CA ALA A 843 -35.31 20.01 33.30
C ALA A 843 -36.45 20.38 34.24
N VAL A 844 -36.24 20.46 35.54
CA VAL A 844 -37.28 20.81 36.51
C VAL A 844 -37.59 22.30 36.49
N ALA A 845 -36.58 23.19 36.47
CA ALA A 845 -36.80 24.64 36.44
C ALA A 845 -37.66 25.08 35.25
N LEU A 846 -37.44 24.48 34.07
CA LEU A 846 -38.14 24.84 32.83
C LEU A 846 -39.53 24.20 32.69
N THR A 847 -39.80 23.08 33.37
CA THR A 847 -41.06 22.31 33.17
C THR A 847 -41.97 22.23 34.39
N ALA A 848 -41.51 22.56 35.59
CA ALA A 848 -42.33 22.50 36.79
C ALA A 848 -43.43 23.57 36.78
N THR A 849 -44.64 23.16 37.15
CA THR A 849 -45.79 24.06 37.26
C THR A 849 -45.57 25.02 38.44
N GLY A 850 -45.61 26.33 38.19
CA GLY A 850 -45.41 27.33 39.24
C GLY A 850 -43.95 27.67 39.55
N SER A 851 -42.99 27.33 38.67
CA SER A 851 -41.60 27.79 38.77
C SER A 851 -41.50 29.31 38.96
N PRO A 852 -40.76 29.79 39.98
CA PRO A 852 -40.49 31.21 40.16
C PRO A 852 -39.81 31.80 38.92
N GLU A 853 -40.21 33.00 38.50
CA GLU A 853 -39.64 33.67 37.33
C GLU A 853 -38.11 33.85 37.43
N THR A 854 -37.61 34.06 38.65
CA THR A 854 -36.17 34.18 38.93
C THR A 854 -35.42 32.85 38.75
N LEU A 855 -36.10 31.70 38.88
CA LEU A 855 -35.53 30.39 38.64
C LEU A 855 -35.50 30.06 37.15
N VAL A 856 -36.61 30.30 36.44
CA VAL A 856 -36.73 30.13 34.98
C VAL A 856 -35.69 30.99 34.26
N SER A 857 -35.57 32.27 34.63
CA SER A 857 -34.59 33.17 34.02
C SER A 857 -33.14 32.72 34.27
N SER A 858 -32.84 32.16 35.46
CA SER A 858 -31.53 31.59 35.75
C SER A 858 -31.24 30.32 34.93
N ALA A 859 -32.25 29.47 34.71
CA ALA A 859 -32.10 28.26 33.92
C ALA A 859 -31.83 28.58 32.44
N LEU A 860 -32.56 29.55 31.88
CA LEU A 860 -32.37 29.99 30.49
C LEU A 860 -30.96 30.52 30.23
N GLN A 861 -30.34 31.22 31.19
CA GLN A 861 -28.97 31.73 31.07
C GLN A 861 -27.89 30.63 31.09
N GLN A 862 -28.23 29.39 31.45
CA GLN A 862 -27.29 28.28 31.62
C GLN A 862 -27.54 27.13 30.63
N LEU A 863 -28.19 27.42 29.50
CA LEU A 863 -28.55 26.42 28.49
C LEU A 863 -27.41 26.08 27.52
N GLU A 864 -26.31 26.84 27.51
CA GLU A 864 -25.17 26.58 26.62
C GLU A 864 -24.69 25.13 26.76
N GLY A 865 -24.64 24.40 25.64
CA GLY A 865 -24.26 22.98 25.59
C GLY A 865 -25.38 21.98 25.88
N TYR A 866 -26.61 22.42 26.17
CA TYR A 866 -27.75 21.55 26.55
C TYR A 866 -28.89 21.50 25.51
N ALA A 867 -28.62 21.78 24.23
CA ALA A 867 -29.61 21.75 23.15
C ALA A 867 -30.41 20.43 23.09
N GLY A 868 -29.74 19.27 23.16
CA GLY A 868 -30.41 17.96 23.12
C GLY A 868 -31.39 17.73 24.30
N LEU A 869 -31.12 18.31 25.47
CA LEU A 869 -32.06 18.27 26.59
C LEU A 869 -33.31 19.10 26.29
N VAL A 870 -33.13 20.32 25.74
CA VAL A 870 -34.23 21.21 25.37
C VAL A 870 -35.15 20.54 24.36
N GLU A 871 -34.58 19.95 23.31
CA GLU A 871 -35.35 19.21 22.30
C GLU A 871 -36.21 18.12 22.95
N SER A 872 -35.61 17.29 23.81
CA SER A 872 -36.32 16.20 24.50
C SER A 872 -37.46 16.71 25.40
N LEU A 873 -37.24 17.81 26.13
CA LEU A 873 -38.26 18.38 27.02
C LEU A 873 -39.44 18.97 26.25
N VAL A 874 -39.18 19.64 25.13
CA VAL A 874 -40.25 20.19 24.27
C VAL A 874 -41.00 19.06 23.57
N TRP A 875 -40.27 18.09 23.03
CA TRP A 875 -40.84 16.90 22.36
C TRP A 875 -41.81 16.13 23.27
N THR A 876 -41.45 15.95 24.54
CA THR A 876 -42.33 15.26 25.51
C THR A 876 -43.57 16.07 25.94
N GLY A 877 -43.77 17.29 25.40
CA GLY A 877 -44.95 18.11 25.64
C GLY A 877 -45.06 18.70 27.05
N ARG A 878 -43.98 18.61 27.85
CA ARG A 878 -43.95 19.07 29.25
C ARG A 878 -43.56 20.54 29.42
N MET A 879 -43.22 21.24 28.32
CA MET A 879 -42.76 22.62 28.34
C MET A 879 -43.94 23.62 28.34
N PRO A 880 -44.04 24.53 29.33
CA PRO A 880 -45.03 25.61 29.33
C PRO A 880 -44.83 26.57 28.15
N ASP A 881 -45.93 27.06 27.56
CA ASP A 881 -45.90 27.94 26.37
C ASP A 881 -45.02 29.19 26.58
N ALA A 882 -45.08 29.79 27.77
CA ALA A 882 -44.29 30.98 28.10
C ALA A 882 -42.77 30.72 28.10
N VAL A 883 -42.34 29.51 28.49
CA VAL A 883 -40.94 29.11 28.49
C VAL A 883 -40.50 28.74 27.07
N LEU A 884 -41.33 27.98 26.35
CA LEU A 884 -41.04 27.61 24.96
C LEU A 884 -40.87 28.85 24.07
N ASN A 885 -41.71 29.87 24.23
CA ASN A 885 -41.58 31.12 23.48
C ASN A 885 -40.21 31.79 23.69
N ARG A 886 -39.69 31.75 24.92
CA ARG A 886 -38.35 32.28 25.24
C ARG A 886 -37.23 31.42 24.66
N LEU A 887 -37.40 30.10 24.63
CA LEU A 887 -36.44 29.16 24.03
C LEU A 887 -36.34 29.34 22.51
N LEU A 888 -37.47 29.56 21.83
CA LEU A 888 -37.50 29.83 20.38
C LEU A 888 -36.87 31.19 20.01
N GLN A 889 -36.79 32.11 20.97
CA GLN A 889 -36.17 33.43 20.80
C GLN A 889 -34.80 33.52 21.49
N HIS A 890 -34.20 32.39 21.84
CA HIS A 890 -32.92 32.37 22.53
C HIS A 890 -31.79 32.90 21.64
N ASP A 891 -30.79 33.56 22.23
CA ASP A 891 -29.67 34.14 21.48
C ASP A 891 -28.71 33.08 20.91
N ASP A 892 -28.66 31.90 21.54
CA ASP A 892 -27.95 30.70 21.04
C ASP A 892 -28.81 29.96 20.00
N PRO A 893 -28.41 29.92 18.72
CA PRO A 893 -29.16 29.26 17.65
C PRO A 893 -29.36 27.76 17.87
N SER A 894 -28.44 27.09 18.58
CA SER A 894 -28.56 25.65 18.86
C SER A 894 -29.76 25.34 19.77
N ILE A 895 -30.04 26.23 20.72
CA ILE A 895 -31.15 26.12 21.67
C ILE A 895 -32.48 26.41 21.00
N ALA A 896 -32.56 27.49 20.22
CA ALA A 896 -33.76 27.81 19.46
C ALA A 896 -34.09 26.72 18.45
N SER A 897 -33.05 26.14 17.82
CA SER A 897 -33.21 25.03 16.88
C SER A 897 -33.71 23.76 17.54
N ALA A 898 -33.12 23.37 18.67
CA ALA A 898 -33.60 22.24 19.46
C ALA A 898 -35.06 22.41 19.92
N ALA A 899 -35.44 23.61 20.35
CA ALA A 899 -36.81 23.92 20.74
C ALA A 899 -37.78 23.83 19.55
N ALA A 900 -37.39 24.35 18.39
CA ALA A 900 -38.20 24.28 17.17
C ALA A 900 -38.40 22.83 16.69
N ARG A 901 -37.32 22.04 16.66
CA ARG A 901 -37.37 20.62 16.32
C ARG A 901 -38.24 19.83 17.30
N GLY A 902 -38.05 20.03 18.60
CA GLY A 902 -38.84 19.38 19.63
C GLY A 902 -40.35 19.67 19.50
N GLU A 903 -40.72 20.91 19.17
CA GLU A 903 -42.13 21.27 18.95
C GLU A 903 -42.71 20.60 17.70
N TRP A 904 -41.92 20.48 16.62
CA TRP A 904 -42.34 19.82 15.39
C TRP A 904 -42.66 18.33 15.57
N PHE A 905 -41.86 17.63 16.38
CA PHE A 905 -42.04 16.19 16.64
C PHE A 905 -42.95 15.89 17.84
N ARG A 906 -43.45 16.91 18.54
CA ARG A 906 -44.40 16.74 19.66
C ARG A 906 -45.73 16.21 19.15
N GLU A 907 -46.38 15.30 19.88
CA GLU A 907 -47.71 14.82 19.49
C GLU A 907 -48.81 15.92 19.57
N PRO A 908 -49.67 16.08 18.52
CA PRO A 908 -49.61 15.38 17.24
C PRO A 908 -48.44 15.88 16.38
N GLU A 909 -47.63 14.94 15.89
CA GLU A 909 -46.42 15.24 15.12
C GLU A 909 -46.72 16.11 13.89
N ARG A 910 -45.72 16.88 13.45
CA ARG A 910 -45.77 17.75 12.26
C ARG A 910 -46.79 18.86 12.40
N SER A 911 -47.02 19.32 13.62
CA SER A 911 -47.89 20.45 13.92
C SER A 911 -47.29 21.33 15.02
N VAL A 912 -47.51 22.64 14.92
CA VAL A 912 -47.00 23.62 15.88
C VAL A 912 -48.17 24.21 16.65
N ARG A 913 -48.06 24.30 17.99
CA ARG A 913 -49.10 24.92 18.82
C ARG A 913 -49.38 26.37 18.38
N PRO A 914 -50.66 26.79 18.27
CA PRO A 914 -51.00 28.17 17.87
C PRO A 914 -50.39 29.25 18.75
N ALA A 915 -50.12 28.96 20.03
CA ALA A 915 -49.54 29.92 20.98
C ALA A 915 -48.07 30.26 20.69
N VAL A 916 -47.35 29.42 19.94
CA VAL A 916 -45.91 29.59 19.64
C VAL A 916 -45.60 29.52 18.14
N SER A 917 -46.61 29.53 17.28
CA SER A 917 -46.44 29.37 15.83
C SER A 917 -45.60 30.47 15.18
N GLU A 918 -45.84 31.74 15.52
CA GLU A 918 -45.06 32.87 15.00
C GLU A 918 -43.60 32.85 15.52
N PRO A 919 -43.33 32.70 16.83
CA PRO A 919 -41.96 32.50 17.34
C PRO A 919 -41.25 31.32 16.69
N TRP A 920 -41.95 30.19 16.51
CA TRP A 920 -41.39 28.99 15.88
C TRP A 920 -40.99 29.26 14.43
N TRP A 921 -41.89 29.88 13.65
CA TRP A 921 -41.63 30.22 12.25
C TRP A 921 -40.39 31.12 12.12
N ARG A 922 -40.28 32.14 12.98
CA ARG A 922 -39.13 33.05 13.02
C ARG A 922 -37.83 32.32 13.39
N ALA A 923 -37.88 31.43 14.38
CA ALA A 923 -36.72 30.62 14.78
C ALA A 923 -36.24 29.71 13.65
N VAL A 924 -37.17 29.01 12.97
CA VAL A 924 -36.83 28.14 11.84
C VAL A 924 -36.24 28.95 10.69
N ALA A 925 -36.85 30.07 10.31
CA ALA A 925 -36.37 30.90 9.21
C ALA A 925 -34.97 31.48 9.45
N THR A 926 -34.62 31.85 10.69
CA THR A 926 -33.41 32.65 10.95
C THR A 926 -32.29 31.89 11.67
N GLN A 927 -32.62 30.91 12.51
CA GLN A 927 -31.65 30.29 13.41
C GLN A 927 -31.39 28.80 13.12
N VAL A 928 -32.35 28.05 12.57
CA VAL A 928 -32.21 26.60 12.30
C VAL A 928 -31.38 26.33 11.05
N THR A 929 -30.26 25.63 11.19
CA THR A 929 -29.28 25.47 10.09
C THR A 929 -29.40 24.16 9.31
N ASP A 930 -29.58 23.00 9.93
CA ASP A 930 -29.52 21.72 9.21
C ASP A 930 -30.29 20.63 9.94
N ASP A 931 -31.31 20.09 9.27
CA ASP A 931 -32.00 18.88 9.73
C ASP A 931 -32.92 18.29 8.65
N TYR A 932 -33.02 16.97 8.59
CA TYR A 932 -33.82 16.26 7.59
C TYR A 932 -35.32 16.62 7.66
N TRP A 933 -35.81 17.05 8.83
CA TRP A 933 -37.23 17.39 9.03
C TRP A 933 -37.63 18.72 8.39
N LEU A 934 -36.67 19.59 8.07
CA LEU A 934 -36.93 20.86 7.41
C LEU A 934 -37.54 20.68 6.03
N GLU A 935 -37.23 19.59 5.33
CA GLU A 935 -37.84 19.32 4.01
C GLU A 935 -39.34 19.16 4.09
N GLU A 936 -39.81 18.46 5.12
CA GLU A 936 -41.22 18.26 5.37
C GLU A 936 -41.87 19.57 5.81
N ALA A 937 -41.19 20.35 6.67
CA ALA A 937 -41.67 21.67 7.08
C ALA A 937 -41.79 22.64 5.88
N PHE A 938 -40.79 22.68 5.00
CA PHE A 938 -40.79 23.50 3.78
C PHE A 938 -41.85 23.05 2.77
N THR A 939 -42.08 21.74 2.64
CA THR A 939 -43.13 21.21 1.77
C THR A 939 -44.52 21.63 2.27
N ASN A 940 -44.71 21.70 3.59
CA ASN A 940 -45.96 22.15 4.20
C ASN A 940 -46.14 23.67 4.13
N ASP A 941 -45.06 24.46 4.20
CA ASP A 941 -45.06 25.92 4.10
C ASP A 941 -43.91 26.43 3.19
N PRO A 942 -44.13 26.57 1.88
CA PRO A 942 -43.12 27.08 0.96
C PRO A 942 -42.66 28.52 1.26
N ALA A 943 -43.46 29.33 1.98
CA ALA A 943 -43.04 30.68 2.37
C ALA A 943 -41.94 30.65 3.44
N LEU A 944 -41.94 29.61 4.29
CA LEU A 944 -40.85 29.34 5.24
C LEU A 944 -39.55 29.00 4.51
N ALA A 945 -39.61 28.21 3.43
CA ALA A 945 -38.45 27.86 2.62
C ALA A 945 -37.80 29.10 2.00
N LEU A 946 -38.61 30.02 1.46
CA LEU A 946 -38.13 31.29 0.92
C LEU A 946 -37.45 32.13 2.01
N SER A 947 -38.10 32.32 3.16
CA SER A 947 -37.53 33.14 4.24
C SER A 947 -36.25 32.55 4.83
N TRP A 948 -36.16 31.22 4.87
CA TRP A 948 -34.94 30.50 5.27
C TRP A 948 -33.80 30.75 4.29
N LEU A 949 -34.05 30.65 2.98
CA LEU A 949 -33.05 30.97 1.94
C LEU A 949 -32.60 32.43 2.01
N GLU A 950 -33.52 33.39 2.17
CA GLU A 950 -33.19 34.82 2.32
C GLU A 950 -32.24 35.06 3.50
N ALA A 951 -32.51 34.45 4.66
CA ALA A 951 -31.68 34.58 5.86
C ALA A 951 -30.26 34.01 5.66
N ARG A 952 -30.13 32.88 4.95
CA ARG A 952 -28.83 32.25 4.66
C ARG A 952 -28.00 33.06 3.67
N ILE A 953 -28.63 33.67 2.66
CA ILE A 953 -27.95 34.54 1.70
C ILE A 953 -27.46 35.82 2.38
N ALA A 954 -28.24 36.39 3.30
CA ALA A 954 -27.92 37.62 4.02
C ALA A 954 -26.81 37.45 5.07
N THR A 955 -26.48 36.22 5.49
CA THR A 955 -25.48 35.96 6.53
C THR A 955 -24.07 35.91 5.92
N PRO A 956 -23.08 36.69 6.43
CA PRO A 956 -21.72 36.77 5.86
C PRO A 956 -20.78 35.62 6.26
N GLN A 957 -21.27 34.61 7.00
CA GLN A 957 -20.45 33.44 7.34
C GLN A 957 -20.23 32.57 6.09
N PRO A 958 -19.02 31.98 5.91
CA PRO A 958 -18.81 31.03 4.84
C PRO A 958 -19.81 29.89 5.01
N LEU A 959 -20.62 29.63 4.00
CA LEU A 959 -21.37 28.39 3.91
C LEU A 959 -20.32 27.31 3.67
N LEU A 960 -19.72 26.79 4.74
CA LEU A 960 -18.94 25.57 4.68
C LEU A 960 -19.92 24.48 4.26
N PHE A 961 -19.99 24.21 2.95
CA PHE A 961 -20.76 23.10 2.39
C PHE A 961 -20.16 21.79 2.91
N SER A 962 -20.54 21.38 4.12
CA SER A 962 -20.65 19.95 4.40
C SER A 962 -21.71 19.39 3.46
N ASP A 963 -21.53 18.15 3.01
CA ASP A 963 -22.49 17.41 2.16
C ASP A 963 -23.93 17.46 2.70
N SER A 964 -24.11 17.80 3.98
CA SER A 964 -25.40 17.92 4.66
C SER A 964 -26.27 19.12 4.21
N TYR A 965 -25.68 20.27 3.83
CA TYR A 965 -26.47 21.47 3.45
C TYR A 965 -26.94 21.49 1.99
N ALA A 966 -26.17 20.89 1.07
CA ALA A 966 -26.42 20.99 -0.36
C ALA A 966 -27.80 20.43 -0.77
N HIS A 967 -28.21 19.35 -0.10
CA HIS A 967 -29.50 18.70 -0.29
C HIS A 967 -30.68 19.60 0.10
N LEU A 968 -30.64 20.22 1.28
CA LEU A 968 -31.72 21.10 1.78
C LEU A 968 -31.88 22.36 0.94
N ILE A 969 -30.76 22.97 0.51
CA ILE A 969 -30.79 24.14 -0.38
C ILE A 969 -31.40 23.75 -1.72
N SER A 970 -31.03 22.59 -2.27
CA SER A 970 -31.61 22.07 -3.50
C SER A 970 -33.13 21.88 -3.35
N HIS A 971 -33.57 21.20 -2.29
CA HIS A 971 -34.99 20.95 -2.04
C HIS A 971 -35.79 22.25 -1.86
N ALA A 972 -35.33 23.15 -0.99
CA ALA A 972 -35.97 24.47 -0.78
C ALA A 972 -36.07 25.27 -2.09
N SER A 973 -35.02 25.22 -2.93
CA SER A 973 -35.02 25.89 -4.24
C SER A 973 -36.09 25.32 -5.18
N THR A 974 -36.41 24.02 -5.10
CA THR A 974 -37.48 23.42 -5.91
C THR A 974 -38.88 23.87 -5.53
N LEU A 975 -39.09 24.29 -4.27
CA LEU A 975 -40.40 24.65 -3.73
C LEU A 975 -40.80 26.12 -3.98
N ILE A 976 -39.83 26.97 -4.35
CA ILE A 976 -40.06 28.39 -4.63
C ILE A 976 -40.21 28.66 -6.13
N ASP A 977 -40.98 29.70 -6.47
CA ASP A 977 -41.22 30.10 -7.85
C ASP A 977 -40.02 30.84 -8.50
N THR A 978 -40.03 30.92 -9.83
CA THR A 978 -38.98 31.59 -10.61
C THR A 978 -38.75 33.04 -10.18
N GLN A 979 -39.81 33.76 -9.82
CA GLN A 979 -39.70 35.15 -9.36
C GLN A 979 -38.90 35.26 -8.05
N SER A 980 -39.15 34.35 -7.11
CA SER A 980 -38.42 34.27 -5.85
C SER A 980 -36.96 33.86 -6.06
N ARG A 981 -36.70 32.91 -6.98
CA ARG A 981 -35.32 32.52 -7.37
C ARG A 981 -34.53 33.70 -7.92
N ASN A 982 -35.13 34.47 -8.83
CA ASN A 982 -34.50 35.66 -9.40
C ASN A 982 -34.17 36.71 -8.34
N ARG A 983 -35.10 36.94 -7.40
CA ARG A 983 -34.87 37.83 -6.26
C ARG A 983 -33.74 37.34 -5.34
N LEU A 984 -33.63 36.04 -5.11
CA LEU A 984 -32.54 35.47 -4.30
C LEU A 984 -31.19 35.60 -5.00
N LEU A 985 -31.12 35.37 -6.32
CA LEU A 985 -29.91 35.57 -7.11
C LEU A 985 -29.37 37.00 -7.01
N GLU A 986 -30.24 38.01 -6.99
CA GLU A 986 -29.87 39.42 -6.81
C GLU A 986 -29.26 39.73 -5.42
N LEU A 987 -29.54 38.89 -4.42
CA LEU A 987 -29.00 39.04 -3.05
C LEU A 987 -27.65 38.33 -2.86
N VAL A 988 -27.23 37.48 -3.80
CA VAL A 988 -25.97 36.73 -3.70
C VAL A 988 -24.77 37.67 -3.89
N LEU A 989 -23.81 37.61 -2.97
CA LEU A 989 -22.50 38.25 -3.11
C LEU A 989 -21.51 37.31 -3.79
N ALA A 990 -20.67 37.82 -4.70
CA ALA A 990 -19.70 36.99 -5.42
C ALA A 990 -18.56 36.49 -4.53
N SER A 991 -18.63 35.23 -4.14
CA SER A 991 -17.59 34.51 -3.39
C SER A 991 -17.56 33.01 -3.76
N HIS A 992 -16.37 32.43 -3.91
CA HIS A 992 -16.21 31.06 -4.46
C HIS A 992 -16.98 29.98 -3.67
N ASP A 993 -17.26 30.22 -2.40
CA ASP A 993 -18.07 29.40 -1.49
C ASP A 993 -19.59 29.53 -1.70
N LYS A 994 -20.07 30.12 -2.80
CA LYS A 994 -21.51 30.20 -3.14
C LYS A 994 -21.89 29.54 -4.47
N MET A 995 -20.95 28.83 -5.09
CA MET A 995 -21.15 28.19 -6.40
C MET A 995 -22.29 27.15 -6.39
N GLU A 996 -22.36 26.31 -5.35
CA GLU A 996 -23.41 25.29 -5.19
C GLU A 996 -24.79 25.92 -4.95
N LEU A 997 -24.87 27.01 -4.17
CA LEU A 997 -26.11 27.75 -3.95
C LEU A 997 -26.67 28.31 -5.27
N VAL A 998 -25.81 28.95 -6.09
CA VAL A 998 -26.22 29.47 -7.40
C VAL A 998 -26.69 28.34 -8.30
N ARG A 999 -25.99 27.19 -8.29
CA ARG A 999 -26.39 26.01 -9.05
C ARG A 999 -27.77 25.49 -8.63
N SER A 1000 -28.06 25.42 -7.34
CA SER A 1000 -29.35 24.98 -6.80
C SER A 1000 -30.49 25.97 -7.09
N LEU A 1001 -30.25 27.28 -6.96
CA LEU A 1001 -31.26 28.31 -7.25
C LEU A 1001 -31.67 28.32 -8.71
N VAL A 1002 -30.71 28.15 -9.62
CA VAL A 1002 -30.99 27.97 -11.05
C VAL A 1002 -31.68 26.63 -11.28
N GLY A 1003 -31.12 25.53 -10.77
CA GLY A 1003 -31.67 24.19 -10.94
C GLY A 1003 -31.97 23.90 -12.42
N ASP A 1004 -33.18 23.43 -12.71
CA ASP A 1004 -33.64 23.16 -14.09
C ASP A 1004 -34.39 24.34 -14.76
N ASP A 1005 -34.40 25.52 -14.14
CA ASP A 1005 -35.13 26.69 -14.63
C ASP A 1005 -34.28 27.53 -15.59
N ILE A 1006 -34.60 27.47 -16.88
CA ILE A 1006 -33.89 28.22 -17.94
C ILE A 1006 -34.08 29.74 -17.83
N GLU A 1007 -35.21 30.21 -17.29
CA GLU A 1007 -35.45 31.64 -17.09
C GLU A 1007 -34.61 32.16 -15.92
N ALA A 1008 -34.47 31.38 -14.84
CA ALA A 1008 -33.55 31.70 -13.76
C ALA A 1008 -32.08 31.72 -14.23
N TYR A 1009 -31.71 30.83 -15.16
CA TYR A 1009 -30.38 30.83 -15.76
C TYR A 1009 -30.12 32.07 -16.64
N ARG A 1010 -31.08 32.46 -17.48
CA ARG A 1010 -31.00 33.71 -18.26
C ARG A 1010 -30.89 34.94 -17.36
N HIS A 1011 -31.60 34.94 -16.23
CA HIS A 1011 -31.50 36.01 -15.23
C HIS A 1011 -30.11 36.06 -14.60
N LEU A 1012 -29.52 34.91 -14.22
CA LEU A 1012 -28.14 34.83 -13.71
C LEU A 1012 -27.13 35.45 -14.69
N LEU A 1013 -27.20 35.09 -15.97
CA LEU A 1013 -26.31 35.61 -17.02
C LEU A 1013 -26.45 37.14 -17.18
N SER A 1014 -27.62 37.70 -16.85
CA SER A 1014 -27.85 39.14 -16.91
C SER A 1014 -27.25 39.93 -15.74
N ILE A 1015 -26.76 39.25 -14.68
CA ILE A 1015 -26.22 39.88 -13.46
C ILE A 1015 -24.68 39.94 -13.56
N PRO A 1016 -24.07 41.11 -13.84
CA PRO A 1016 -22.62 41.20 -14.07
C PRO A 1016 -21.80 40.92 -12.82
N THR A 1017 -22.35 41.21 -11.65
CA THR A 1017 -21.66 40.97 -10.37
C THR A 1017 -21.47 39.48 -10.06
N LEU A 1018 -22.14 38.57 -10.80
CA LEU A 1018 -22.08 37.12 -10.60
C LEU A 1018 -21.39 36.37 -11.76
N GLU A 1019 -20.59 37.06 -12.58
CA GLU A 1019 -19.84 36.50 -13.72
C GLU A 1019 -19.07 35.22 -13.35
N LEU A 1020 -18.46 35.17 -12.15
CA LEU A 1020 -17.76 33.99 -11.62
C LEU A 1020 -18.62 32.70 -11.63
N PHE A 1021 -19.94 32.82 -11.58
CA PHE A 1021 -20.87 31.69 -11.49
C PHE A 1021 -21.66 31.42 -12.77
N HIS A 1022 -21.47 32.20 -13.84
CA HIS A 1022 -22.23 32.04 -15.09
C HIS A 1022 -22.15 30.62 -15.64
N LEU A 1023 -20.98 29.98 -15.51
CA LEU A 1023 -20.75 28.60 -15.97
C LEU A 1023 -21.07 27.52 -14.91
N ALA A 1024 -21.35 27.89 -13.66
CA ALA A 1024 -21.57 26.92 -12.59
C ALA A 1024 -22.77 25.98 -12.83
N PRO A 1025 -23.92 26.45 -13.39
CA PRO A 1025 -25.05 25.58 -13.76
C PRO A 1025 -24.78 24.61 -14.92
N LEU A 1026 -23.61 24.69 -15.58
CA LEU A 1026 -23.18 23.77 -16.63
C LEU A 1026 -22.35 22.59 -16.09
N TYR A 1027 -22.05 22.54 -14.80
CA TYR A 1027 -21.32 21.43 -14.20
C TYR A 1027 -22.20 20.16 -14.14
N GLY A 1028 -21.92 19.14 -14.96
CA GLY A 1028 -22.71 17.91 -15.03
C GLY A 1028 -22.61 17.17 -16.36
N HIS A 1029 -23.51 16.20 -16.60
CA HIS A 1029 -23.59 15.48 -17.88
C HIS A 1029 -24.38 16.27 -18.92
N PRO A 1030 -24.01 16.18 -20.22
CA PRO A 1030 -24.70 16.88 -21.29
C PRO A 1030 -26.08 16.26 -21.57
N THR A 1031 -27.13 16.88 -21.02
CA THR A 1031 -28.54 16.59 -21.27
C THR A 1031 -29.15 17.61 -22.26
N GLU A 1032 -30.40 17.43 -22.70
CA GLU A 1032 -31.08 18.43 -23.56
C GLU A 1032 -31.14 19.81 -22.89
N LEU A 1033 -31.46 19.86 -21.60
CA LEU A 1033 -31.47 21.09 -20.82
C LEU A 1033 -30.07 21.69 -20.63
N TRP A 1034 -29.03 20.85 -20.54
CA TRP A 1034 -27.65 21.31 -20.53
C TRP A 1034 -27.30 22.04 -21.83
N ILE A 1035 -27.72 21.51 -22.99
CA ILE A 1035 -27.49 22.13 -24.29
C ILE A 1035 -28.19 23.50 -24.37
N GLU A 1036 -29.40 23.61 -23.86
CA GLU A 1036 -30.13 24.88 -23.80
C GLU A 1036 -29.41 25.93 -22.94
N LYS A 1037 -28.88 25.53 -21.78
CA LYS A 1037 -28.06 26.39 -20.92
C LYS A 1037 -26.73 26.76 -21.58
N ALA A 1038 -26.02 25.80 -22.17
CA ALA A 1038 -24.75 26.06 -22.87
C ALA A 1038 -24.95 27.05 -24.02
N THR A 1039 -26.06 26.91 -24.77
CA THR A 1039 -26.44 27.86 -25.82
C THR A 1039 -26.71 29.25 -25.25
N ALA A 1040 -27.45 29.34 -24.13
CA ALA A 1040 -27.73 30.62 -23.48
C ALA A 1040 -26.46 31.33 -22.95
N ALA A 1041 -25.46 30.59 -22.44
CA ALA A 1041 -24.17 31.15 -22.04
C ALA A 1041 -23.38 31.71 -23.22
N LEU A 1042 -23.31 30.94 -24.33
CA LEU A 1042 -22.67 31.40 -25.56
C LEU A 1042 -23.35 32.65 -26.13
N ASP A 1043 -24.69 32.70 -26.10
CA ASP A 1043 -25.46 33.87 -26.53
C ASP A 1043 -25.24 35.09 -25.61
N ALA A 1044 -24.95 34.86 -24.33
CA ALA A 1044 -24.64 35.92 -23.35
C ALA A 1044 -23.18 36.42 -23.42
N GLY A 1045 -22.30 35.72 -24.15
CA GLY A 1045 -20.93 36.15 -24.44
C GLY A 1045 -19.82 35.36 -23.76
N ASP A 1046 -20.13 34.24 -23.09
CA ASP A 1046 -19.11 33.34 -22.52
C ASP A 1046 -18.27 32.63 -23.61
N ALA A 1047 -17.00 32.36 -23.32
CA ALA A 1047 -16.09 31.75 -24.29
C ALA A 1047 -16.39 30.25 -24.51
N ALA A 1048 -16.44 29.83 -25.78
CA ALA A 1048 -16.69 28.44 -26.17
C ALA A 1048 -15.62 27.41 -25.72
N GLU A 1049 -14.45 27.87 -25.27
CA GLU A 1049 -13.44 27.00 -24.63
C GLU A 1049 -13.72 26.75 -23.14
N GLN A 1050 -14.52 27.62 -22.51
CA GLN A 1050 -14.87 27.55 -21.08
C GLN A 1050 -16.22 26.85 -20.85
N VAL A 1051 -17.17 27.00 -21.79
CA VAL A 1051 -18.44 26.25 -21.90
C VAL A 1051 -18.18 24.84 -22.44
#